data_AF-A0A6C0H3P8-F1
#
_entry.id   AF-A0A6C0H3P8-F1
#
_cell.length_a   1.000
_cell.length_b   1.000
_cell.length_c   1.000
_cell.angle_alpha   90.00
_cell.angle_beta   90.00
_cell.angle_gamma   90.00
#
_symmetry.space_group_name_H-M   'P 1'
#
loop_
_entity.id
_entity.type
_entity.pdbx_description
1 polymer ?
#
loop_
_entity_poly.entity_id
_entity_poly.type
_entity_poly.pdbx_seq_one_letter_code
_entity_poly.pdbx_strand_id
1 'polypeptide(L)'
;MSCKKLMCKYKLNDKSITRKWLKINHPDKGGTIKSDDFNKILECYKNDEFCNLAPPTNNEKHQKNKSTKYPKYKSTFRATRAKIFSCMRKTANFSKIVGYHKFDKSIYDPNKLNLELVDASPKMIQLLNNIKELDAQDEINHGHKFKHFIFSDVKEGGYGAKIIASAFQANGYNNIIKAKKGQKQKPKLYLDLQNSNYKNFALLCSNTIFDATFNEKIKREVLKTFNERPGNINGKNVRLIIFDSGFKEGIDLFDVKYVHIFEPSLTIADLKQTIGRATRTCGQKGLPFQENIGWPLYVYNYYLTVPEIVSSSLYTNKALLYDEEEPRDEDVVLFKNMEKYNDATLNYSTFDKAMNSLSEQLYNLAPMLAVDYELTQNIHNVSDLNNEFMDNEYYLMGGVNKGVAKYKSYSPLVKNNEKYKSYSPPPKTNNKSKFFKIDYIKCQGKCGKKNTKDIPIGINFMIHVYKKYKHPTKLLSVNKSNKRQALCDYMKNLNNKYCSQLNFEWAKRYTKIPDIIENTKNIETMKDELDALELEINEDTDAGNKIYPIILYKGKKDKQSITLSNRSNSSSNKSSRKQKFSRFNFTKMRDYIKKTYYVKEFVWDKIVVENKCLPNANANANANANANQANQIEFNPTQKFIAHYFTPDSPYKGLLLWHSVGTGKTCTGVATATTSFEKQGYSILWVTRTTLKSDVWKNIFDQICHTIILDEVKKGLIIPNNINERKKLLSKSWLEPMSYKQFSNLLAGKNKIYDILLERNGPNDILKKTLIIIDEAHKLYGGDLKASERPDTEVMENLISNSYKVSGYDSCKLLIMTATPFTDSPLELFSLINLFIEHESDKITTNKEEFKKQYMTSENILSTNGVKLLANKLTGLISYLNREKDPTQFAQPIMINVPILMTHVENEELRDIVFLNTKINKVADIVEEQIVVLKEKIKNMKTEYKTEKATLTKSKSSYSKEEFTKLNDNLKVLLKNIKDLEEELNKYKNTKYDSETKIKELKEKVKQIKHSLLQEYILYTKCGHLNYKNNKTNSTRKSYKLIK
;
A
#
# COMPACT_ATOMS: atom_id res chain seq x y z
N MET A 1 -37.91 41.92 34.51
CA MET A 1 -37.29 40.87 35.35
C MET A 1 -35.79 41.12 35.45
N SER A 2 -35.08 40.70 36.50
CA SER A 2 -33.62 40.93 36.62
C SER A 2 -32.81 40.04 35.66
N CYS A 3 -31.65 40.54 35.21
CA CYS A 3 -30.85 39.89 34.18
C CYS A 3 -30.46 38.45 34.53
N LYS A 4 -29.81 38.22 35.68
CA LYS A 4 -29.51 36.86 36.19
C LYS A 4 -30.73 35.91 36.18
N LYS A 5 -31.92 36.37 36.59
CA LYS A 5 -33.16 35.53 36.62
C LYS A 5 -33.69 35.24 35.22
N LEU A 6 -33.59 36.20 34.29
CA LEU A 6 -34.00 36.06 32.90
C LEU A 6 -33.04 35.16 32.10
N MET A 7 -31.74 35.31 32.31
CA MET A 7 -30.71 34.46 31.72
C MET A 7 -30.84 33.01 32.23
N CYS A 8 -31.17 32.79 33.51
CA CYS A 8 -31.46 31.45 34.02
C CYS A 8 -32.75 30.83 33.46
N LYS A 9 -33.82 31.61 33.27
CA LYS A 9 -35.08 31.15 32.63
C LYS A 9 -34.81 30.49 31.26
N TYR A 10 -33.85 31.01 30.50
CA TYR A 10 -33.49 30.52 29.16
C TYR A 10 -32.18 29.70 29.12
N LYS A 11 -31.60 29.35 30.28
CA LYS A 11 -30.34 28.57 30.41
C LYS A 11 -29.14 29.19 29.66
N LEU A 12 -29.06 30.53 29.73
CA LEU A 12 -28.06 31.35 29.05
C LEU A 12 -26.85 31.55 29.98
N ASN A 13 -26.00 30.52 30.00
CA ASN A 13 -24.92 30.37 30.99
C ASN A 13 -23.56 30.93 30.52
N ASP A 14 -23.40 31.23 29.22
CA ASP A 14 -22.16 31.83 28.69
C ASP A 14 -22.38 32.69 27.42
N LYS A 15 -21.34 33.43 27.05
CA LYS A 15 -21.32 34.39 25.92
C LYS A 15 -21.43 33.72 24.52
N SER A 16 -21.19 32.42 24.41
CA SER A 16 -21.34 31.62 23.18
C SER A 16 -22.75 31.07 23.03
N ILE A 17 -23.30 30.49 24.11
CA ILE A 17 -24.69 30.00 24.18
C ILE A 17 -25.65 31.15 23.91
N THR A 18 -25.48 32.27 24.62
CA THR A 18 -26.34 33.45 24.49
C THR A 18 -26.31 34.04 23.07
N ARG A 19 -25.12 34.12 22.45
CA ARG A 19 -24.98 34.63 21.07
C ARG A 19 -25.62 33.71 20.02
N LYS A 20 -25.66 32.39 20.26
CA LYS A 20 -26.42 31.46 19.41
C LYS A 20 -27.92 31.61 19.62
N TRP A 21 -28.37 31.69 20.87
CA TRP A 21 -29.77 31.84 21.22
C TRP A 21 -30.38 33.14 20.66
N LEU A 22 -29.69 34.27 20.80
CA LEU A 22 -30.08 35.57 20.22
C LEU A 22 -30.15 35.55 18.68
N LYS A 23 -29.31 34.75 18.01
CA LYS A 23 -29.35 34.59 16.53
C LYS A 23 -30.52 33.74 16.04
N ILE A 24 -31.04 32.85 16.87
CA ILE A 24 -32.17 31.95 16.54
C ILE A 24 -33.50 32.63 16.86
N ASN A 25 -33.60 33.32 18.00
CA ASN A 25 -34.84 33.91 18.51
C ASN A 25 -35.02 35.39 18.12
N HIS A 26 -34.33 35.87 17.08
CA HIS A 26 -34.42 37.26 16.61
C HIS A 26 -35.83 37.53 16.04
N PRO A 27 -36.49 38.66 16.37
CA PRO A 27 -37.83 38.98 15.86
C PRO A 27 -37.92 38.89 14.32
N ASP A 28 -37.03 39.59 13.60
CA ASP A 28 -36.93 39.62 12.13
C ASP A 28 -36.58 38.26 11.47
N LYS A 29 -36.46 37.19 12.27
CA LYS A 29 -36.19 35.81 11.81
C LYS A 29 -37.25 34.82 12.24
N GLY A 30 -38.42 35.30 12.69
CA GLY A 30 -39.53 34.46 13.15
C GLY A 30 -39.36 33.93 14.57
N GLY A 31 -38.57 34.59 15.41
CA GLY A 31 -38.42 34.23 16.82
C GLY A 31 -39.72 34.42 17.61
N THR A 32 -40.19 33.36 18.29
CA THR A 32 -41.47 33.34 19.03
C THR A 32 -41.37 33.88 20.47
N ILE A 33 -40.31 34.61 20.80
CA ILE A 33 -40.09 35.20 22.13
C ILE A 33 -40.66 36.61 22.18
N LYS A 34 -41.25 37.00 23.33
CA LYS A 34 -41.72 38.38 23.57
C LYS A 34 -40.56 39.37 23.41
N SER A 35 -40.81 40.47 22.68
CA SER A 35 -39.80 41.49 22.35
C SER A 35 -39.04 41.99 23.58
N ASP A 36 -39.74 42.23 24.69
CA ASP A 36 -39.14 42.74 25.94
C ASP A 36 -38.15 41.76 26.58
N ASP A 37 -38.48 40.46 26.58
CA ASP A 37 -37.59 39.40 27.07
C ASP A 37 -36.36 39.27 26.15
N PHE A 38 -36.54 39.38 24.82
CA PHE A 38 -35.43 39.35 23.86
C PHE A 38 -34.49 40.55 24.02
N ASN A 39 -35.05 41.77 24.05
CA ASN A 39 -34.29 43.01 24.19
C ASN A 39 -33.56 43.07 25.53
N LYS A 40 -34.18 42.60 26.62
CA LYS A 40 -33.53 42.55 27.92
C LYS A 40 -32.45 41.46 27.99
N ILE A 41 -32.60 40.31 27.32
CA ILE A 41 -31.50 39.33 27.17
C ILE A 41 -30.34 39.92 26.35
N LEU A 42 -30.62 40.73 25.33
CA LEU A 42 -29.59 41.42 24.54
C LEU A 42 -28.85 42.49 25.38
N GLU A 43 -29.52 43.14 26.32
CA GLU A 43 -28.93 44.03 27.32
C GLU A 43 -28.03 43.27 28.30
N CYS A 44 -28.53 42.19 28.93
CA CYS A 44 -27.73 41.32 29.81
C CYS A 44 -26.47 40.78 29.10
N TYR A 45 -26.60 40.42 27.81
CA TYR A 45 -25.52 39.93 26.97
C TYR A 45 -24.44 40.99 26.68
N LYS A 46 -24.80 42.27 26.57
CA LYS A 46 -23.83 43.37 26.43
C LYS A 46 -23.06 43.59 27.73
N ASN A 47 -23.72 43.39 28.87
CA ASN A 47 -23.17 43.62 30.21
C ASN A 47 -22.46 42.38 30.81
N ASP A 48 -22.31 41.29 30.04
CA ASP A 48 -21.73 40.00 30.46
C ASP A 48 -22.40 39.33 31.69
N GLU A 49 -23.69 39.60 31.92
CA GLU A 49 -24.47 38.92 32.94
C GLU A 49 -25.01 37.56 32.45
N PHE A 50 -24.63 36.46 33.11
CA PHE A 50 -25.02 35.09 32.76
C PHE A 50 -25.63 34.32 33.95
N CYS A 51 -26.26 33.18 33.66
CA CYS A 51 -26.82 32.32 34.71
C CYS A 51 -25.74 31.52 35.46
N ASN A 52 -25.43 31.96 36.68
CA ASN A 52 -24.55 31.24 37.61
C ASN A 52 -25.39 30.35 38.55
N LEU A 53 -25.36 29.03 38.32
CA LEU A 53 -25.89 28.01 39.23
C LEU A 53 -24.77 27.47 40.13
N ALA A 54 -24.97 27.50 41.45
CA ALA A 54 -24.05 26.93 42.44
C ALA A 54 -24.28 25.40 42.60
N PRO A 55 -23.25 24.63 43.02
CA PRO A 55 -23.37 23.18 43.18
C PRO A 55 -23.97 22.78 44.55
N PRO A 56 -24.75 21.69 44.62
CA PRO A 56 -25.12 21.06 45.90
C PRO A 56 -23.98 20.21 46.49
N THR A 57 -24.03 19.99 47.79
CA THR A 57 -23.03 19.27 48.60
C THR A 57 -23.27 17.76 48.67
N ASN A 58 -22.25 17.01 49.16
CA ASN A 58 -22.31 15.56 49.31
C ASN A 58 -23.30 15.13 50.40
N ASN A 59 -24.08 14.07 50.13
CA ASN A 59 -23.86 12.79 50.84
C ASN A 59 -24.55 11.59 50.16
N GLU A 60 -24.08 10.40 50.54
CA GLU A 60 -24.64 9.05 50.31
C GLU A 60 -24.92 8.53 48.88
N LYS A 61 -23.97 7.68 48.44
CA LYS A 61 -24.12 6.42 47.69
C LYS A 61 -25.43 6.20 46.88
N HIS A 62 -25.33 6.32 45.55
CA HIS A 62 -25.67 5.20 44.66
C HIS A 62 -24.83 5.24 43.37
N GLN A 63 -24.47 4.07 42.85
CA GLN A 63 -23.60 3.93 41.68
C GLN A 63 -24.36 4.16 40.37
N LYS A 64 -23.95 5.14 39.56
CA LYS A 64 -24.17 5.15 38.09
C LYS A 64 -23.24 6.12 37.35
N ASN A 65 -22.39 5.54 36.49
CA ASN A 65 -21.72 6.09 35.31
C ASN A 65 -21.34 7.60 35.29
N LYS A 66 -20.07 7.90 35.59
CA LYS A 66 -19.42 9.14 35.13
C LYS A 66 -19.25 9.11 33.60
N SER A 67 -20.04 9.89 32.86
CA SER A 67 -19.73 10.21 31.47
C SER A 67 -18.58 11.24 31.41
N THR A 68 -17.44 10.84 30.84
CA THR A 68 -16.22 11.66 30.84
C THR A 68 -16.24 12.74 29.75
N LYS A 69 -15.83 13.97 30.10
CA LYS A 69 -15.76 15.11 29.18
C LYS A 69 -14.54 14.99 28.24
N TYR A 70 -14.65 14.24 27.15
CA TYR A 70 -13.60 14.14 26.11
C TYR A 70 -14.08 14.51 24.69
N PRO A 71 -13.85 15.76 24.20
CA PRO A 71 -14.01 16.01 22.75
C PRO A 71 -13.00 16.97 22.06
N LYS A 72 -12.17 17.74 22.77
CA LYS A 72 -11.38 18.85 22.16
C LYS A 72 -9.88 18.59 21.92
N TYR A 73 -9.22 17.76 22.71
CA TYR A 73 -7.76 17.55 22.61
C TYR A 73 -7.38 16.50 21.55
N LYS A 74 -8.03 15.32 21.54
CA LYS A 74 -7.72 14.26 20.55
C LYS A 74 -8.02 14.65 19.09
N SER A 75 -8.90 15.62 18.83
CA SER A 75 -9.28 16.03 17.48
C SER A 75 -8.22 16.87 16.76
N THR A 76 -7.43 17.69 17.48
CA THR A 76 -6.31 18.43 16.89
C THR A 76 -5.16 17.49 16.51
N PHE A 77 -4.79 16.57 17.40
CA PHE A 77 -3.76 15.56 17.14
C PHE A 77 -4.07 14.71 15.91
N ARG A 78 -5.31 14.20 15.76
CA ARG A 78 -5.70 13.43 14.56
C ARG A 78 -5.56 14.23 13.25
N ALA A 79 -5.87 15.53 13.28
CA ALA A 79 -5.70 16.40 12.12
C ALA A 79 -4.21 16.67 11.81
N THR A 80 -3.35 16.80 12.83
CA THR A 80 -1.89 16.94 12.66
C THR A 80 -1.26 15.66 12.12
N ARG A 81 -1.60 14.49 12.67
CA ARG A 81 -1.15 13.17 12.18
C ARG A 81 -1.48 12.98 10.69
N ALA A 82 -2.70 13.29 10.28
CA ALA A 82 -3.11 13.24 8.87
C ALA A 82 -2.29 14.16 7.95
N LYS A 83 -1.91 15.37 8.41
CA LYS A 83 -1.02 16.28 7.66
C LYS A 83 0.40 15.72 7.52
N ILE A 84 0.96 15.17 8.59
CA ILE A 84 2.31 14.57 8.56
C ILE A 84 2.33 13.36 7.63
N PHE A 85 1.38 12.44 7.78
CA PHE A 85 1.18 11.28 6.89
C PHE A 85 1.12 11.69 5.41
N SER A 86 0.23 12.64 5.09
CA SER A 86 0.08 13.20 3.75
C SER A 86 1.39 13.81 3.23
N CYS A 87 2.09 14.61 4.03
CA CYS A 87 3.36 15.22 3.64
C CYS A 87 4.47 14.19 3.40
N MET A 88 4.64 13.21 4.29
CA MET A 88 5.64 12.15 4.13
C MET A 88 5.38 11.33 2.86
N ARG A 89 4.14 10.92 2.60
CA ARG A 89 3.78 10.19 1.36
C ARG A 89 4.08 11.00 0.10
N LYS A 90 3.79 12.31 0.10
CA LYS A 90 4.17 13.21 -1.01
C LYS A 90 5.69 13.27 -1.15
N THR A 91 6.43 13.60 -0.09
CA THR A 91 7.90 13.75 -0.11
C THR A 91 8.61 12.49 -0.61
N ALA A 92 8.09 11.30 -0.26
CA ALA A 92 8.60 10.03 -0.77
C ALA A 92 8.37 9.86 -2.29
N ASN A 93 7.21 10.26 -2.80
CA ASN A 93 6.86 10.22 -4.22
C ASN A 93 7.68 11.23 -5.05
N PHE A 94 7.74 12.48 -4.58
CA PHE A 94 8.54 13.59 -5.11
C PHE A 94 8.67 14.62 -3.99
N SER A 95 9.82 15.26 -3.77
CA SER A 95 9.98 16.13 -2.59
C SER A 95 9.07 17.38 -2.63
N LYS A 96 9.18 18.22 -3.66
CA LYS A 96 8.44 19.48 -3.82
C LYS A 96 8.09 19.73 -5.29
N ILE A 97 6.82 19.55 -5.66
CA ILE A 97 6.34 19.92 -6.99
C ILE A 97 6.09 21.43 -7.08
N VAL A 98 6.53 22.02 -8.20
CA VAL A 98 6.33 23.42 -8.59
C VAL A 98 5.69 23.49 -9.99
N GLY A 99 5.31 24.69 -10.44
CA GLY A 99 4.51 24.85 -11.66
C GLY A 99 5.16 24.28 -12.94
N TYR A 100 6.47 24.48 -13.10
CA TYR A 100 7.22 23.98 -14.27
C TYR A 100 7.45 22.46 -14.27
N HIS A 101 7.12 21.75 -13.19
CA HIS A 101 7.14 20.28 -13.15
C HIS A 101 5.83 19.64 -13.67
N LYS A 102 4.85 20.43 -14.12
CA LYS A 102 3.51 19.93 -14.49
C LYS A 102 3.28 20.03 -16.00
N PHE A 103 3.29 18.90 -16.69
CA PHE A 103 3.08 18.82 -18.15
C PHE A 103 1.77 19.46 -18.63
N ASP A 104 0.80 19.63 -17.73
CA ASP A 104 -0.50 20.24 -17.99
C ASP A 104 -0.58 21.75 -17.71
N LYS A 105 0.58 22.43 -17.64
CA LYS A 105 0.69 23.90 -17.48
C LYS A 105 1.69 24.49 -18.47
N SER A 106 1.43 25.72 -18.90
CA SER A 106 2.19 26.41 -19.97
C SER A 106 3.65 26.69 -19.65
N ILE A 107 4.01 26.76 -18.37
CA ILE A 107 5.38 26.98 -17.89
C ILE A 107 6.17 25.67 -17.69
N TYR A 108 5.70 24.55 -18.24
CA TYR A 108 6.36 23.24 -18.12
C TYR A 108 7.76 23.24 -18.74
N ASP A 109 8.75 22.84 -17.95
CA ASP A 109 10.16 22.74 -18.36
C ASP A 109 10.64 21.29 -18.18
N PRO A 110 10.72 20.49 -19.27
CA PRO A 110 11.17 19.11 -19.20
C PRO A 110 12.66 18.98 -18.87
N ASN A 111 13.49 19.93 -19.30
CA ASN A 111 14.94 19.89 -19.08
C ASN A 111 15.25 20.13 -17.60
N LYS A 112 14.63 21.17 -17.02
CA LYS A 112 14.76 21.47 -15.60
C LYS A 112 14.15 20.41 -14.70
N LEU A 113 13.01 19.82 -15.10
CA LEU A 113 12.46 18.66 -14.39
C LEU A 113 13.47 17.49 -14.38
N ASN A 114 14.09 17.15 -15.52
CA ASN A 114 15.09 16.08 -15.59
C ASN A 114 16.31 16.34 -14.68
N LEU A 115 16.77 17.58 -14.58
CA LEU A 115 17.85 17.97 -13.66
C LEU A 115 17.42 17.84 -12.19
N GLU A 116 16.23 18.35 -11.84
CA GLU A 116 15.72 18.33 -10.45
C GLU A 116 15.24 16.94 -9.99
N LEU A 117 14.98 15.99 -10.92
CA LEU A 117 14.54 14.62 -10.58
C LEU A 117 15.55 13.85 -9.70
N VAL A 118 16.85 14.11 -9.86
CA VAL A 118 17.91 13.42 -9.10
C VAL A 118 17.75 13.66 -7.60
N ASP A 119 17.60 14.94 -7.21
CA ASP A 119 17.31 15.35 -5.83
C ASP A 119 15.89 14.97 -5.41
N ALA A 120 14.90 15.23 -6.27
CA ALA A 120 13.50 15.27 -5.87
C ALA A 120 12.81 13.90 -5.81
N SER A 121 13.22 12.94 -6.66
CA SER A 121 12.62 11.61 -6.70
C SER A 121 13.60 10.58 -7.30
N PRO A 122 14.53 10.02 -6.49
CA PRO A 122 15.41 8.96 -6.95
C PRO A 122 14.63 7.70 -7.38
N LYS A 123 13.42 7.48 -6.82
CA LYS A 123 12.49 6.44 -7.30
C LYS A 123 12.10 6.63 -8.77
N MET A 124 11.89 7.87 -9.22
CA MET A 124 11.52 8.16 -10.62
C MET A 124 12.68 7.83 -11.56
N ILE A 125 13.92 8.16 -11.16
CA ILE A 125 15.13 7.79 -11.89
C ILE A 125 15.24 6.26 -11.99
N GLN A 126 15.04 5.53 -10.88
CA GLN A 126 15.08 4.07 -10.90
C GLN A 126 13.94 3.44 -11.74
N LEU A 127 12.73 4.01 -11.71
CA LEU A 127 11.62 3.58 -12.56
C LEU A 127 11.95 3.73 -14.06
N LEU A 128 12.45 4.91 -14.46
CA LEU A 128 12.85 5.19 -15.83
C LEU A 128 14.04 4.33 -16.28
N ASN A 129 14.98 4.05 -15.38
CA ASN A 129 16.13 3.20 -15.67
C ASN A 129 15.75 1.72 -15.79
N ASN A 130 14.90 1.19 -14.90
CA ASN A 130 14.37 -0.18 -15.02
C ASN A 130 13.68 -0.37 -16.37
N ILE A 131 12.81 0.57 -16.77
CA ILE A 131 12.07 0.49 -18.03
C ILE A 131 13.01 0.58 -19.26
N LYS A 132 14.10 1.34 -19.18
CA LYS A 132 15.14 1.41 -20.24
C LYS A 132 15.99 0.14 -20.35
N GLU A 133 16.26 -0.54 -19.23
CA GLU A 133 17.05 -1.79 -19.23
C GLU A 133 16.20 -2.99 -19.67
N LEU A 134 14.97 -3.10 -19.15
CA LEU A 134 13.99 -4.08 -19.62
C LEU A 134 13.76 -3.93 -21.13
N ASP A 135 13.66 -2.68 -21.63
CA ASP A 135 13.60 -2.39 -23.07
C ASP A 135 14.76 -2.97 -23.89
N ALA A 136 15.97 -3.01 -23.32
CA ALA A 136 17.14 -3.54 -24.00
C ALA A 136 17.13 -5.08 -23.97
N GLN A 137 16.74 -5.68 -22.84
CA GLN A 137 16.63 -7.12 -22.67
C GLN A 137 15.50 -7.72 -23.53
N ASP A 138 14.33 -7.05 -23.59
CA ASP A 138 13.21 -7.43 -24.43
C ASP A 138 13.56 -7.36 -25.93
N GLU A 139 14.23 -6.31 -26.38
CA GLU A 139 14.67 -6.18 -27.78
C GLU A 139 15.73 -7.25 -28.15
N ILE A 140 16.60 -7.65 -27.20
CA ILE A 140 17.60 -8.72 -27.40
C ILE A 140 16.93 -10.12 -27.42
N ASN A 141 16.06 -10.41 -26.45
CA ASN A 141 15.51 -11.75 -26.23
C ASN A 141 14.31 -12.06 -27.13
N HIS A 142 13.49 -11.03 -27.46
CA HIS A 142 12.22 -11.20 -28.17
C HIS A 142 12.15 -10.41 -29.50
N GLY A 143 13.11 -9.53 -29.79
CA GLY A 143 13.08 -8.65 -30.97
C GLY A 143 11.95 -7.60 -30.92
N HIS A 144 11.36 -7.38 -29.74
CA HIS A 144 10.30 -6.39 -29.53
C HIS A 144 10.10 -6.09 -28.04
N LYS A 145 9.53 -4.91 -27.76
CA LYS A 145 9.20 -4.43 -26.41
C LYS A 145 7.79 -4.84 -26.00
N PHE A 146 7.51 -4.79 -24.69
CA PHE A 146 6.19 -5.11 -24.13
C PHE A 146 5.52 -3.91 -23.43
N LYS A 147 4.25 -4.10 -23.04
CA LYS A 147 3.46 -3.10 -22.31
C LYS A 147 3.81 -3.03 -20.83
N HIS A 148 3.71 -1.81 -20.28
CA HIS A 148 3.91 -1.51 -18.88
C HIS A 148 2.66 -0.86 -18.26
N PHE A 149 2.23 -1.36 -17.11
CA PHE A 149 1.25 -0.71 -16.25
C PHE A 149 1.98 -0.03 -15.08
N ILE A 150 1.74 1.27 -14.86
CA ILE A 150 2.33 2.04 -13.76
C ILE A 150 1.21 2.54 -12.84
N PHE A 151 1.34 2.31 -11.54
CA PHE A 151 0.36 2.70 -10.53
C PHE A 151 0.98 3.58 -9.44
N SER A 152 0.25 4.59 -9.00
CA SER A 152 0.61 5.42 -7.85
C SER A 152 -0.62 5.74 -7.02
N ASP A 153 -0.60 5.41 -5.73
CA ASP A 153 -1.73 5.63 -4.84
C ASP A 153 -1.88 7.11 -4.43
N VAL A 154 -0.79 7.88 -4.50
CA VAL A 154 -0.77 9.31 -4.14
C VAL A 154 -1.53 10.15 -5.18
N LYS A 155 -2.67 10.72 -4.78
CA LYS A 155 -3.56 11.53 -5.64
C LYS A 155 -3.61 13.03 -5.31
N GLU A 156 -2.75 13.54 -4.45
CA GLU A 156 -2.80 14.95 -4.00
C GLU A 156 -1.98 15.90 -4.88
N GLY A 157 -2.38 17.18 -5.00
CA GLY A 157 -1.51 18.31 -5.39
C GLY A 157 -0.86 18.31 -6.80
N GLY A 158 -1.01 17.24 -7.57
CA GLY A 158 -0.24 16.97 -8.80
C GLY A 158 0.91 15.97 -8.62
N TYR A 159 1.04 15.34 -7.45
CA TYR A 159 1.91 14.20 -7.18
C TYR A 159 1.36 12.91 -7.82
N GLY A 160 2.08 11.80 -7.68
CA GLY A 160 1.71 10.49 -8.20
C GLY A 160 1.63 10.42 -9.73
N ALA A 161 0.56 9.82 -10.26
CA ALA A 161 0.39 9.57 -11.69
C ALA A 161 0.67 10.79 -12.59
N LYS A 162 0.36 12.01 -12.12
CA LYS A 162 0.65 13.27 -12.82
C LYS A 162 2.13 13.60 -12.94
N ILE A 163 2.90 13.50 -11.85
CA ILE A 163 4.34 13.82 -11.88
C ILE A 163 5.14 12.71 -12.57
N ILE A 164 4.65 11.47 -12.49
CA ILE A 164 5.14 10.35 -13.32
C ILE A 164 4.95 10.69 -14.80
N ALA A 165 3.73 11.09 -15.23
CA ALA A 165 3.47 11.51 -16.61
C ALA A 165 4.37 12.69 -17.06
N SER A 166 4.61 13.68 -16.19
CA SER A 166 5.58 14.75 -16.47
C SER A 166 7.01 14.23 -16.68
N ALA A 167 7.46 13.24 -15.90
CA ALA A 167 8.80 12.67 -16.03
C ALA A 167 8.96 11.82 -17.31
N PHE A 168 7.92 11.07 -17.70
CA PHE A 168 7.89 10.36 -18.97
C PHE A 168 7.90 11.32 -20.17
N GLN A 169 7.10 12.39 -20.14
CA GLN A 169 7.12 13.40 -21.19
C GLN A 169 8.48 14.13 -21.26
N ALA A 170 9.13 14.37 -20.12
CA ALA A 170 10.50 14.91 -20.09
C ALA A 170 11.57 13.92 -20.59
N ASN A 171 11.30 12.61 -20.57
CA ASN A 171 12.17 11.57 -21.11
C ASN A 171 11.82 11.17 -22.56
N GLY A 172 11.06 12.01 -23.29
CA GLY A 172 10.80 11.81 -24.71
C GLY A 172 9.72 10.78 -25.04
N TYR A 173 8.81 10.50 -24.10
CA TYR A 173 7.60 9.71 -24.32
C TYR A 173 6.38 10.62 -24.59
N ASN A 174 5.44 10.14 -25.39
CA ASN A 174 4.30 10.93 -25.87
C ASN A 174 3.03 10.62 -25.06
N ASN A 175 2.55 11.57 -24.26
CA ASN A 175 1.23 11.43 -23.63
C ASN A 175 0.14 11.54 -24.70
N ILE A 176 -0.63 10.48 -24.95
CA ILE A 176 -1.70 10.47 -25.97
C ILE A 176 -2.91 11.31 -25.55
N ILE A 177 -3.02 11.72 -24.29
CA ILE A 177 -4.15 12.54 -23.83
C ILE A 177 -3.81 14.01 -23.98
N LYS A 178 -4.53 14.70 -24.88
CA LYS A 178 -4.41 16.14 -25.13
C LYS A 178 -5.73 16.84 -24.84
N ALA A 179 -5.72 18.17 -24.81
CA ALA A 179 -6.91 18.99 -24.66
C ALA A 179 -7.11 19.93 -25.86
N LYS A 180 -8.35 20.06 -26.35
CA LYS A 180 -8.77 21.09 -27.31
C LYS A 180 -9.71 22.08 -26.60
N LYS A 181 -9.46 23.38 -26.79
CA LYS A 181 -10.38 24.45 -26.37
C LYS A 181 -11.40 24.70 -27.47
N GLY A 182 -12.69 24.68 -27.15
CA GLY A 182 -13.73 25.22 -28.04
C GLY A 182 -13.89 26.73 -27.80
N GLN A 183 -14.31 27.49 -28.82
CA GLN A 183 -14.26 28.96 -28.83
C GLN A 183 -14.88 29.68 -27.62
N LYS A 184 -15.84 29.06 -26.90
CA LYS A 184 -16.41 29.53 -25.62
C LYS A 184 -16.62 28.41 -24.58
N GLN A 185 -15.96 27.25 -24.71
CA GLN A 185 -16.22 26.06 -23.88
C GLN A 185 -15.01 25.63 -23.03
N LYS A 186 -15.28 25.02 -21.87
CA LYS A 186 -14.26 24.32 -21.05
C LYS A 186 -13.49 23.32 -21.92
N PRO A 187 -12.17 23.16 -21.71
CA PRO A 187 -11.35 22.26 -22.50
C PRO A 187 -11.89 20.83 -22.49
N LYS A 188 -11.86 20.18 -23.66
CA LYS A 188 -12.29 18.78 -23.84
C LYS A 188 -11.05 17.93 -24.12
N LEU A 189 -10.91 16.85 -23.38
CA LEU A 189 -9.86 15.85 -23.62
C LEU A 189 -10.17 15.04 -24.89
N TYR A 190 -9.12 14.63 -25.60
CA TYR A 190 -9.18 13.74 -26.76
C TYR A 190 -7.89 12.92 -26.86
N LEU A 191 -7.92 11.83 -27.64
CA LEU A 191 -6.73 11.02 -27.93
C LEU A 191 -6.00 11.57 -29.15
N ASP A 192 -4.67 11.68 -29.03
CA ASP A 192 -3.72 12.06 -30.06
C ASP A 192 -2.70 10.91 -30.22
N LEU A 193 -3.03 9.98 -31.11
CA LEU A 193 -2.16 8.84 -31.42
C LEU A 193 -1.11 9.26 -32.44
N GLN A 194 -0.03 9.84 -31.94
CA GLN A 194 1.12 10.23 -32.75
C GLN A 194 1.82 8.98 -33.30
N ASN A 195 2.23 9.00 -34.57
CA ASN A 195 3.03 7.93 -35.18
C ASN A 195 4.34 7.76 -34.39
N SER A 196 4.44 6.71 -33.57
CA SER A 196 5.64 6.46 -32.76
C SER A 196 5.83 4.97 -32.52
N ASN A 197 7.04 4.47 -32.76
CA ASN A 197 7.45 3.14 -32.30
C ASN A 197 7.59 3.17 -30.77
N TYR A 198 6.63 2.60 -30.05
CA TYR A 198 6.68 2.30 -28.61
C TYR A 198 6.85 3.51 -27.65
N LYS A 199 6.77 4.77 -28.12
CA LYS A 199 6.94 5.97 -27.27
C LYS A 199 5.63 6.51 -26.68
N ASN A 200 4.48 6.09 -27.18
CA ASN A 200 3.18 6.55 -26.71
C ASN A 200 2.82 5.96 -25.34
N PHE A 201 2.30 6.81 -24.44
CA PHE A 201 1.74 6.42 -23.15
C PHE A 201 0.39 7.09 -22.87
N ALA A 202 -0.43 6.44 -22.04
CA ALA A 202 -1.68 6.98 -21.56
C ALA A 202 -1.64 7.30 -20.05
N LEU A 203 -2.35 8.34 -19.64
CA LEU A 203 -2.60 8.69 -18.24
C LEU A 203 -4.10 8.67 -17.98
N LEU A 204 -4.55 7.98 -16.94
CA LEU A 204 -5.87 8.18 -16.33
C LEU A 204 -5.70 8.52 -14.85
N CYS A 205 -6.15 9.70 -14.42
CA CYS A 205 -6.04 10.13 -13.02
C CYS A 205 -7.30 10.82 -12.52
N SER A 206 -7.53 10.77 -11.20
CA SER A 206 -8.68 11.36 -10.50
C SER A 206 -8.73 12.89 -10.63
N ASN A 207 -7.57 13.52 -10.79
CA ASN A 207 -7.43 14.96 -10.90
C ASN A 207 -7.65 15.46 -12.34
N THR A 208 -8.12 16.69 -12.48
CA THR A 208 -8.22 17.38 -13.78
C THR A 208 -6.84 17.50 -14.44
N ILE A 209 -6.75 17.27 -15.75
CA ILE A 209 -5.56 17.60 -16.58
C ILE A 209 -5.95 18.61 -17.64
N PHE A 210 -5.07 19.59 -17.90
CA PHE A 210 -5.36 20.76 -18.75
C PHE A 210 -6.65 21.48 -18.33
N ASP A 211 -6.94 21.45 -17.02
CA ASP A 211 -8.15 21.96 -16.38
C ASP A 211 -9.48 21.30 -16.85
N ALA A 212 -9.39 20.10 -17.43
CA ALA A 212 -10.51 19.23 -17.84
C ALA A 212 -10.55 17.91 -17.03
N THR A 213 -11.73 17.35 -16.80
CA THR A 213 -11.91 16.03 -16.16
C THR A 213 -11.95 14.91 -17.20
N PHE A 214 -11.43 13.74 -16.83
CA PHE A 214 -11.71 12.50 -17.57
C PHE A 214 -13.21 12.18 -17.57
N ASN A 215 -13.67 11.56 -18.65
CA ASN A 215 -15.06 11.13 -18.82
C ASN A 215 -15.10 9.68 -19.34
N GLU A 216 -16.27 9.04 -19.26
CA GLU A 216 -16.46 7.63 -19.62
C GLU A 216 -16.31 7.34 -21.13
N LYS A 217 -16.26 8.36 -22.01
CA LYS A 217 -15.89 8.18 -23.42
C LYS A 217 -14.38 8.04 -23.55
N ILE A 218 -13.62 9.00 -23.02
CA ILE A 218 -12.14 8.99 -23.05
C ILE A 218 -11.58 7.77 -22.31
N LYS A 219 -12.15 7.39 -21.16
CA LYS A 219 -11.77 6.15 -20.46
C LYS A 219 -11.90 4.92 -21.37
N ARG A 220 -13.02 4.80 -22.09
CA ARG A 220 -13.26 3.68 -23.02
C ARG A 220 -12.36 3.72 -24.26
N GLU A 221 -12.11 4.90 -24.82
CA GLU A 221 -11.21 5.05 -25.97
C GLU A 221 -9.76 4.66 -25.62
N VAL A 222 -9.23 5.14 -24.49
CA VAL A 222 -7.90 4.74 -23.98
C VAL A 222 -7.79 3.23 -23.79
N LEU A 223 -8.76 2.62 -23.11
CA LEU A 223 -8.73 1.19 -22.82
C LEU A 223 -8.93 0.35 -24.09
N LYS A 224 -9.74 0.80 -25.05
CA LYS A 224 -9.88 0.13 -26.35
C LYS A 224 -8.55 0.09 -27.09
N THR A 225 -7.85 1.23 -27.22
CA THR A 225 -6.57 1.29 -27.93
C THR A 225 -5.47 0.52 -27.19
N PHE A 226 -5.41 0.61 -25.85
CA PHE A 226 -4.40 -0.11 -25.07
C PHE A 226 -4.58 -1.64 -25.16
N ASN A 227 -5.83 -2.13 -25.13
CA ASN A 227 -6.17 -3.56 -25.19
C ASN A 227 -6.38 -4.11 -26.63
N GLU A 228 -6.03 -3.34 -27.66
CA GLU A 228 -6.25 -3.71 -29.06
C GLU A 228 -5.40 -4.93 -29.48
N ARG A 229 -6.05 -5.92 -30.09
CA ARG A 229 -5.44 -7.17 -30.57
C ARG A 229 -5.83 -7.41 -32.04
N PRO A 230 -4.90 -7.78 -32.93
CA PRO A 230 -3.46 -7.89 -32.69
C PRO A 230 -2.74 -6.53 -32.60
N GLY A 231 -3.39 -5.44 -33.04
CA GLY A 231 -2.76 -4.14 -33.36
C GLY A 231 -1.90 -3.49 -32.28
N ASN A 232 -2.12 -3.78 -30.99
CA ASN A 232 -1.32 -3.24 -29.90
C ASN A 232 -0.76 -4.30 -28.92
N ILE A 233 -0.69 -5.60 -29.24
CA ILE A 233 -0.21 -6.65 -28.29
C ILE A 233 1.14 -6.26 -27.65
N ASN A 234 2.10 -5.80 -28.46
CA ASN A 234 3.45 -5.45 -28.00
C ASN A 234 3.53 -3.98 -27.52
N GLY A 235 2.42 -3.24 -27.52
CA GLY A 235 2.39 -1.82 -27.12
C GLY A 235 2.89 -0.85 -28.18
N LYS A 236 2.97 -1.23 -29.46
CA LYS A 236 3.42 -0.34 -30.55
C LYS A 236 2.65 0.99 -30.60
N ASN A 237 1.32 0.94 -30.50
CA ASN A 237 0.44 2.11 -30.58
C ASN A 237 0.36 2.86 -29.25
N VAL A 238 0.28 2.14 -28.13
CA VAL A 238 0.33 2.68 -26.75
C VAL A 238 1.01 1.63 -25.86
N ARG A 239 2.20 1.95 -25.34
CA ARG A 239 3.03 1.00 -24.60
C ARG A 239 2.84 1.07 -23.09
N LEU A 240 2.81 2.29 -22.54
CA LEU A 240 2.71 2.48 -21.09
C LEU A 240 1.36 3.07 -20.71
N ILE A 241 0.82 2.66 -19.56
CA ILE A 241 -0.40 3.24 -19.00
C ILE A 241 -0.21 3.55 -17.51
N ILE A 242 -0.53 4.79 -17.11
CA ILE A 242 -0.29 5.32 -15.77
C ILE A 242 -1.63 5.60 -15.09
N PHE A 243 -1.89 4.99 -13.93
CA PHE A 243 -3.10 5.19 -13.12
C PHE A 243 -2.81 5.78 -11.74
N ASP A 244 -3.78 6.54 -11.21
CA ASP A 244 -3.88 6.80 -9.77
C ASP A 244 -4.94 5.94 -9.05
N SER A 245 -5.02 6.05 -7.73
CA SER A 245 -5.92 5.25 -6.88
C SER A 245 -7.42 5.39 -7.19
N GLY A 246 -7.87 6.37 -7.97
CA GLY A 246 -9.26 6.41 -8.47
C GLY A 246 -9.54 5.41 -9.59
N PHE A 247 -8.50 4.83 -10.19
CA PHE A 247 -8.56 3.86 -11.29
C PHE A 247 -8.18 2.44 -10.80
N LYS A 248 -8.20 2.18 -9.48
CA LYS A 248 -7.95 0.86 -8.88
C LYS A 248 -9.06 -0.18 -9.09
N GLU A 249 -10.16 0.18 -9.75
CA GLU A 249 -11.36 -0.65 -9.97
C GLU A 249 -11.98 -0.42 -11.37
N GLY A 250 -12.70 -1.43 -11.88
CA GLY A 250 -13.50 -1.30 -13.10
C GLY A 250 -12.67 -1.05 -14.37
N ILE A 251 -11.53 -1.74 -14.47
CA ILE A 251 -10.58 -1.70 -15.60
C ILE A 251 -9.96 -3.08 -15.76
N ASP A 252 -9.69 -3.44 -17.03
CA ASP A 252 -8.92 -4.61 -17.45
C ASP A 252 -7.78 -4.13 -18.36
N LEU A 253 -6.58 -4.69 -18.19
CA LEU A 253 -5.39 -4.41 -18.99
C LEU A 253 -4.88 -5.72 -19.59
N PHE A 254 -4.77 -5.80 -20.92
CA PHE A 254 -4.36 -7.00 -21.64
C PHE A 254 -2.94 -6.90 -22.17
N ASP A 255 -2.26 -8.04 -22.22
CA ASP A 255 -0.88 -8.21 -22.74
C ASP A 255 0.15 -7.30 -22.03
N VAL A 256 -0.07 -7.06 -20.73
CA VAL A 256 0.89 -6.41 -19.84
C VAL A 256 1.87 -7.47 -19.32
N LYS A 257 3.17 -7.27 -19.57
CA LYS A 257 4.29 -8.06 -19.03
C LYS A 257 4.83 -7.46 -17.72
N TYR A 258 4.77 -6.14 -17.58
CA TYR A 258 5.37 -5.40 -16.47
C TYR A 258 4.37 -4.52 -15.71
N VAL A 259 4.38 -4.62 -14.38
CA VAL A 259 3.64 -3.72 -13.48
C VAL A 259 4.63 -2.95 -12.61
N HIS A 260 4.42 -1.65 -12.42
CA HIS A 260 5.27 -0.77 -11.63
C HIS A 260 4.43 -0.05 -10.57
N ILE A 261 4.50 -0.52 -9.32
CA ILE A 261 3.82 0.06 -8.16
C ILE A 261 4.77 1.10 -7.56
N PHE A 262 4.51 2.38 -7.82
CA PHE A 262 5.49 3.44 -7.57
C PHE A 262 5.69 3.78 -6.09
N GLU A 263 4.71 3.52 -5.22
CA GLU A 263 4.91 3.39 -3.78
C GLU A 263 4.08 2.24 -3.21
N PRO A 264 4.50 1.60 -2.10
CA PRO A 264 3.76 0.48 -1.52
C PRO A 264 2.32 0.85 -1.18
N SER A 265 1.40 -0.03 -1.55
CA SER A 265 0.00 0.03 -1.16
C SER A 265 -0.16 0.09 0.35
N LEU A 266 -1.17 0.82 0.84
CA LEU A 266 -1.45 0.93 2.28
C LEU A 266 -2.04 -0.37 2.85
N THR A 267 -2.75 -1.13 2.02
CA THR A 267 -3.41 -2.39 2.40
C THR A 267 -3.12 -3.50 1.39
N ILE A 268 -3.29 -4.76 1.83
CA ILE A 268 -3.23 -5.95 0.95
C ILE A 268 -4.39 -5.92 -0.07
N ALA A 269 -5.53 -5.33 0.29
CA ALA A 269 -6.68 -5.18 -0.60
C ALA A 269 -6.35 -4.27 -1.80
N ASP A 270 -5.76 -3.09 -1.55
CA ASP A 270 -5.34 -2.16 -2.61
C ASP A 270 -4.28 -2.79 -3.53
N LEU A 271 -3.34 -3.55 -2.97
CA LEU A 271 -2.31 -4.26 -3.73
C LEU A 271 -2.94 -5.29 -4.68
N LYS A 272 -3.84 -6.14 -4.18
CA LYS A 272 -4.56 -7.14 -5.00
C LYS A 272 -5.48 -6.48 -6.03
N GLN A 273 -6.21 -5.41 -5.66
CA GLN A 273 -7.02 -4.66 -6.61
C GLN A 273 -6.18 -3.98 -7.71
N THR A 274 -4.93 -3.58 -7.41
CA THR A 274 -4.00 -3.02 -8.39
C THR A 274 -3.48 -4.08 -9.35
N ILE A 275 -2.89 -5.17 -8.84
CA ILE A 275 -2.35 -6.25 -9.69
C ILE A 275 -3.47 -6.92 -10.50
N GLY A 276 -4.66 -7.06 -9.90
CA GLY A 276 -5.90 -7.53 -10.54
C GLY A 276 -6.46 -6.68 -11.69
N ARG A 277 -5.77 -5.60 -12.08
CA ARG A 277 -6.01 -4.92 -13.37
C ARG A 277 -5.30 -5.63 -14.52
N ALA A 278 -4.13 -6.24 -14.26
CA ALA A 278 -3.36 -7.01 -15.23
C ALA A 278 -3.67 -8.52 -15.17
N THR A 279 -3.89 -9.12 -13.99
CA THR A 279 -4.21 -10.56 -13.87
C THR A 279 -5.68 -10.86 -14.16
N ARG A 280 -6.05 -10.88 -15.45
CA ARG A 280 -7.39 -11.28 -15.91
C ARG A 280 -7.36 -12.60 -16.67
N THR A 281 -8.48 -13.30 -16.67
CA THR A 281 -8.68 -14.56 -17.38
C THR A 281 -8.38 -14.39 -18.87
N CYS A 282 -7.36 -15.07 -19.38
CA CYS A 282 -6.81 -14.91 -20.73
C CYS A 282 -6.38 -13.47 -21.08
N GLY A 283 -6.03 -12.68 -20.06
CA GLY A 283 -5.57 -11.30 -20.18
C GLY A 283 -4.21 -11.18 -20.87
N GLN A 284 -3.35 -12.19 -20.76
CA GLN A 284 -1.99 -12.21 -21.29
C GLN A 284 -1.83 -13.09 -22.54
N LYS A 285 -2.91 -13.59 -23.14
CA LYS A 285 -2.84 -14.58 -24.24
C LYS A 285 -2.17 -14.13 -25.54
N GLY A 286 -1.78 -12.85 -25.68
CA GLY A 286 -0.92 -12.37 -26.76
C GLY A 286 0.58 -12.43 -26.44
N LEU A 287 0.95 -12.73 -25.19
CA LEU A 287 2.34 -12.93 -24.74
C LEU A 287 2.73 -14.42 -24.83
N PRO A 288 4.04 -14.74 -24.93
CA PRO A 288 4.54 -16.11 -24.83
C PRO A 288 4.09 -16.81 -23.54
N PHE A 289 3.62 -18.05 -23.67
CA PHE A 289 3.30 -18.92 -22.53
C PHE A 289 4.52 -19.79 -22.23
N GLN A 290 5.06 -19.68 -21.02
CA GLN A 290 6.23 -20.43 -20.56
C GLN A 290 5.81 -21.80 -19.99
N GLU A 291 6.56 -22.84 -20.32
CA GLU A 291 6.37 -24.19 -19.75
C GLU A 291 6.54 -24.15 -18.23
N ASN A 292 5.69 -24.87 -17.48
CA ASN A 292 5.63 -24.90 -16.01
C ASN A 292 5.27 -23.57 -15.30
N ILE A 293 5.40 -22.41 -15.95
CA ILE A 293 5.16 -21.07 -15.35
C ILE A 293 3.84 -20.43 -15.82
N GLY A 294 3.42 -20.68 -17.06
CA GLY A 294 2.33 -19.95 -17.72
C GLY A 294 2.79 -18.56 -18.20
N TRP A 295 1.99 -17.51 -17.98
CA TRP A 295 2.41 -16.14 -18.30
C TRP A 295 3.01 -15.44 -17.06
N PRO A 296 4.33 -15.23 -16.96
CA PRO A 296 4.88 -14.44 -15.86
C PRO A 296 4.47 -12.96 -15.97
N LEU A 297 4.19 -12.32 -14.83
CA LEU A 297 3.84 -10.90 -14.71
C LEU A 297 4.75 -10.25 -13.66
N TYR A 298 5.73 -9.46 -14.10
CA TYR A 298 6.75 -8.92 -13.20
C TYR A 298 6.27 -7.63 -12.52
N VAL A 299 6.10 -7.67 -11.20
CA VAL A 299 5.52 -6.58 -10.41
C VAL A 299 6.60 -5.85 -9.60
N TYR A 300 7.11 -4.77 -10.16
CA TYR A 300 8.11 -3.90 -9.55
C TYR A 300 7.50 -2.96 -8.50
N ASN A 301 7.79 -3.14 -7.20
CA ASN A 301 7.25 -2.31 -6.12
C ASN A 301 8.31 -1.38 -5.49
N TYR A 302 8.29 -0.09 -5.83
CA TYR A 302 9.36 0.87 -5.54
C TYR A 302 9.16 1.53 -4.15
N TYR A 303 10.15 1.44 -3.26
CA TYR A 303 10.09 2.02 -1.92
C TYR A 303 11.38 2.73 -1.52
N LEU A 304 11.28 3.72 -0.62
CA LEU A 304 12.45 4.43 -0.10
C LEU A 304 13.05 3.73 1.12
N THR A 305 14.36 3.52 1.11
CA THR A 305 15.19 3.14 2.26
C THR A 305 15.74 4.40 2.94
N VAL A 306 15.98 4.31 4.26
CA VAL A 306 16.44 5.46 5.07
C VAL A 306 17.93 5.30 5.42
N PRO A 307 18.80 6.27 5.06
CA PRO A 307 20.21 6.26 5.45
C PRO A 307 20.41 6.18 6.96
N GLU A 308 21.42 5.44 7.42
CA GLU A 308 21.74 5.29 8.85
C GLU A 308 21.93 6.65 9.54
N ILE A 309 22.64 7.58 8.89
CA ILE A 309 22.88 8.97 9.31
C ILE A 309 21.59 9.80 9.50
N VAL A 310 20.53 9.50 8.72
CA VAL A 310 19.20 10.12 8.81
C VAL A 310 18.35 9.42 9.86
N SER A 311 18.43 8.09 9.94
CA SER A 311 17.58 7.27 10.80
C SER A 311 17.74 7.59 12.29
N SER A 312 18.92 8.04 12.72
CA SER A 312 19.23 8.36 14.11
C SER A 312 18.94 9.82 14.50
N SER A 313 18.89 10.75 13.54
CA SER A 313 18.95 12.19 13.83
C SER A 313 17.59 12.91 13.77
N LEU A 314 16.58 12.31 13.14
CA LEU A 314 15.23 12.88 13.05
C LEU A 314 14.32 12.31 14.13
N TYR A 315 13.61 13.21 14.81
CA TYR A 315 12.77 12.94 15.98
C TYR A 315 11.35 13.48 15.76
N THR A 316 10.40 12.95 16.52
CA THR A 316 9.00 13.40 16.58
C THR A 316 8.50 13.25 18.01
N ASN A 317 7.53 14.08 18.40
CA ASN A 317 6.78 13.85 19.63
C ASN A 317 6.01 12.51 19.53
N LYS A 318 6.18 11.66 20.55
CA LYS A 318 5.56 10.34 20.70
C LYS A 318 4.03 10.36 20.62
N ALA A 319 3.39 11.43 21.11
CA ALA A 319 1.95 11.65 21.04
C ALA A 319 1.40 11.80 19.60
N LEU A 320 2.26 11.97 18.60
CA LEU A 320 1.89 11.96 17.19
C LEU A 320 2.00 10.56 16.53
N LEU A 321 2.68 9.61 17.18
CA LEU A 321 2.83 8.23 16.68
C LEU A 321 1.79 7.27 17.29
N TYR A 322 1.40 7.49 18.55
CA TYR A 322 0.53 6.59 19.31
C TYR A 322 -0.68 7.33 19.85
N ASP A 323 -1.86 6.69 19.79
CA ASP A 323 -3.11 7.22 20.37
C ASP A 323 -3.20 6.90 21.88
N GLU A 324 -2.12 7.21 22.63
CA GLU A 324 -2.06 7.04 24.09
C GLU A 324 -3.20 7.85 24.76
N GLU A 325 -3.74 7.35 25.88
CA GLU A 325 -4.81 8.05 26.62
C GLU A 325 -4.26 9.26 27.38
N GLU A 326 -3.04 9.12 27.92
CA GLU A 326 -2.24 10.20 28.51
C GLU A 326 -0.96 10.42 27.67
N PRO A 327 -1.00 11.31 26.66
CA PRO A 327 0.14 11.59 25.81
C PRO A 327 1.26 12.31 26.60
N ARG A 328 2.42 11.67 26.70
CA ARG A 328 3.65 12.28 27.24
C ARG A 328 4.40 13.02 26.14
N ASP A 329 4.86 14.23 26.43
CA ASP A 329 5.77 15.01 25.58
C ASP A 329 7.19 14.43 25.61
N GLU A 330 7.34 13.27 24.96
CA GLU A 330 8.61 12.55 24.77
C GLU A 330 9.01 12.60 23.30
N ASP A 331 10.19 13.14 22.99
CA ASP A 331 10.77 13.09 21.64
C ASP A 331 11.35 11.69 21.37
N VAL A 332 10.78 10.98 20.39
CA VAL A 332 11.26 9.67 19.94
C VAL A 332 11.82 9.75 18.53
N VAL A 333 12.84 8.92 18.24
CA VAL A 333 13.47 8.84 16.91
C VAL A 333 12.44 8.36 15.87
N LEU A 334 12.25 9.14 14.80
CA LEU A 334 11.24 8.95 13.76
C LEU A 334 11.35 7.59 13.06
N PHE A 335 12.58 7.17 12.76
CA PHE A 335 12.87 5.93 12.03
C PHE A 335 13.39 4.82 12.96
N LYS A 336 13.03 4.85 14.26
CA LYS A 336 13.52 3.88 15.25
C LYS A 336 13.15 2.45 14.86
N ASN A 337 14.16 1.64 14.54
CA ASN A 337 14.03 0.26 14.06
C ASN A 337 13.22 0.13 12.75
N MET A 338 13.19 1.18 11.92
CA MET A 338 12.44 1.23 10.65
C MET A 338 13.42 1.40 9.48
N GLU A 339 13.21 0.61 8.42
CA GLU A 339 14.13 0.54 7.29
C GLU A 339 13.49 1.14 6.02
N LYS A 340 12.18 0.94 5.82
CA LYS A 340 11.44 1.71 4.82
C LYS A 340 10.98 3.03 5.43
N TYR A 341 11.10 4.08 4.64
CA TYR A 341 10.46 5.37 4.90
C TYR A 341 8.93 5.24 5.11
N ASN A 342 8.31 4.29 4.41
CA ASN A 342 6.87 4.04 4.48
C ASN A 342 6.43 3.51 5.86
N ASP A 343 7.29 2.75 6.55
CA ASP A 343 6.95 2.17 7.87
C ASP A 343 6.81 3.28 8.93
N ALA A 344 7.72 4.26 8.88
CA ALA A 344 7.65 5.46 9.70
C ALA A 344 6.41 6.30 9.36
N THR A 345 6.13 6.46 8.06
CA THR A 345 4.94 7.16 7.56
C THR A 345 3.64 6.55 8.07
N LEU A 346 3.52 5.22 8.07
CA LEU A 346 2.31 4.51 8.50
C LEU A 346 1.94 4.73 9.98
N ASN A 347 2.87 5.10 10.87
CA ASN A 347 2.52 5.42 12.26
C ASN A 347 1.66 6.69 12.40
N TYR A 348 1.76 7.63 11.46
CA TYR A 348 0.91 8.83 11.41
C TYR A 348 -0.45 8.58 10.73
N SER A 349 -0.66 7.38 10.18
CA SER A 349 -1.92 7.01 9.56
C SER A 349 -3.00 6.63 10.59
N THR A 350 -4.22 6.39 10.11
CA THR A 350 -5.31 5.82 10.91
C THR A 350 -5.34 4.29 10.92
N PHE A 351 -4.40 3.60 10.26
CA PHE A 351 -4.36 2.13 10.22
C PHE A 351 -3.82 1.56 11.54
N ASP A 352 -4.56 0.63 12.15
CA ASP A 352 -4.15 -0.05 13.38
C ASP A 352 -3.34 -1.31 13.04
N LYS A 353 -2.16 -1.46 13.65
CA LYS A 353 -1.24 -2.58 13.38
C LYS A 353 -1.86 -3.96 13.69
N ALA A 354 -2.78 -4.05 14.66
CA ALA A 354 -3.52 -5.27 14.95
C ALA A 354 -4.54 -5.59 13.86
N MET A 355 -5.15 -4.57 13.26
CA MET A 355 -6.10 -4.76 12.16
C MET A 355 -5.38 -5.17 10.87
N ASN A 356 -4.17 -4.65 10.62
CA ASN A 356 -3.32 -5.14 9.53
C ASN A 356 -2.87 -6.60 9.77
N SER A 357 -2.41 -6.93 10.99
CA SER A 357 -2.09 -8.30 11.41
C SER A 357 -3.27 -9.27 11.23
N LEU A 358 -4.47 -8.87 11.65
CA LEU A 358 -5.70 -9.64 11.50
C LEU A 358 -6.12 -9.80 10.03
N SER A 359 -5.91 -8.77 9.21
CA SER A 359 -6.19 -8.80 7.76
C SER A 359 -5.35 -9.86 7.05
N GLU A 360 -4.06 -9.89 7.34
CA GLU A 360 -3.08 -10.88 6.85
C GLU A 360 -3.50 -12.31 7.25
N GLN A 361 -3.83 -12.53 8.53
CA GLN A 361 -4.31 -13.81 9.04
C GLN A 361 -5.64 -14.25 8.42
N LEU A 362 -6.58 -13.33 8.19
CA LEU A 362 -7.87 -13.66 7.57
C LEU A 362 -7.73 -14.05 6.09
N TYR A 363 -6.84 -13.40 5.32
CA TYR A 363 -6.52 -13.86 3.95
C TYR A 363 -5.95 -15.28 3.94
N ASN A 364 -5.10 -15.62 4.91
CA ASN A 364 -4.45 -16.93 4.99
C ASN A 364 -5.40 -18.03 5.51
N LEU A 365 -6.34 -17.69 6.40
CA LEU A 365 -7.37 -18.61 6.89
C LEU A 365 -8.55 -18.78 5.92
N ALA A 366 -8.78 -17.84 4.99
CA ALA A 366 -9.93 -17.83 4.10
C ALA A 366 -10.21 -19.16 3.36
N PRO A 367 -9.22 -19.85 2.75
CA PRO A 367 -9.48 -21.13 2.09
C PRO A 367 -9.88 -22.20 3.12
N MET A 368 -9.19 -22.25 4.27
CA MET A 368 -9.42 -23.25 5.31
C MET A 368 -10.79 -23.08 6.00
N LEU A 369 -11.36 -21.87 5.99
CA LEU A 369 -12.66 -21.54 6.56
C LEU A 369 -13.83 -21.75 5.59
N ALA A 370 -13.57 -21.75 4.28
CA ALA A 370 -14.60 -21.80 3.25
C ALA A 370 -15.27 -23.16 3.11
N VAL A 371 -16.59 -23.19 2.88
CA VAL A 371 -17.40 -24.42 2.83
C VAL A 371 -16.91 -25.40 1.75
N ASP A 372 -16.46 -24.87 0.63
CA ASP A 372 -16.00 -25.57 -0.58
C ASP A 372 -14.52 -26.01 -0.57
N TYR A 373 -13.77 -25.75 0.51
CA TYR A 373 -12.34 -26.11 0.66
C TYR A 373 -11.95 -27.50 0.13
N GLU A 374 -12.74 -28.53 0.45
CA GLU A 374 -12.46 -29.92 0.06
C GLU A 374 -12.67 -30.19 -1.43
N LEU A 375 -13.42 -29.33 -2.11
CA LEU A 375 -13.71 -29.36 -3.55
C LEU A 375 -12.71 -28.50 -4.33
N THR A 376 -12.23 -27.41 -3.72
CA THR A 376 -11.27 -26.47 -4.31
C THR A 376 -9.81 -26.77 -3.95
N GLN A 377 -9.54 -27.77 -3.11
CA GLN A 377 -8.19 -28.07 -2.61
C GLN A 377 -7.15 -28.25 -3.73
N ASN A 378 -7.52 -28.80 -4.88
CA ASN A 378 -6.60 -29.01 -6.01
C ASN A 378 -6.21 -27.72 -6.76
N ILE A 379 -6.96 -26.63 -6.62
CA ILE A 379 -6.64 -25.30 -7.17
C ILE A 379 -6.05 -24.33 -6.12
N HIS A 380 -6.26 -24.59 -4.82
CA HIS A 380 -5.67 -23.79 -3.74
C HIS A 380 -4.34 -24.31 -3.20
N ASN A 381 -4.10 -25.63 -3.28
CA ASN A 381 -2.87 -26.26 -2.79
C ASN A 381 -1.79 -26.44 -3.86
N VAL A 382 -1.88 -25.65 -4.93
CA VAL A 382 -0.79 -25.45 -5.90
C VAL A 382 0.30 -24.61 -5.21
N SER A 383 1.56 -24.91 -5.48
CA SER A 383 2.69 -24.09 -5.05
C SER A 383 2.47 -22.62 -5.47
N ASP A 384 2.84 -21.68 -4.59
CA ASP A 384 3.00 -20.31 -5.04
C ASP A 384 4.28 -20.25 -5.86
N LEU A 385 4.25 -19.80 -7.10
CA LEU A 385 5.49 -19.63 -7.87
C LEU A 385 6.44 -18.64 -7.19
N ASN A 386 5.94 -17.69 -6.39
CA ASN A 386 6.80 -16.85 -5.55
C ASN A 386 7.48 -17.65 -4.42
N ASN A 387 6.84 -18.68 -3.86
CA ASN A 387 7.40 -19.55 -2.82
C ASN A 387 8.20 -20.73 -3.40
N GLU A 388 8.03 -21.03 -4.69
CA GLU A 388 8.69 -22.15 -5.37
C GLU A 388 9.96 -21.69 -6.10
N PHE A 389 10.00 -20.49 -6.68
CA PHE A 389 11.23 -19.86 -7.15
C PHE A 389 12.02 -19.20 -6.02
N MET A 390 11.33 -18.53 -5.10
CA MET A 390 11.98 -17.84 -3.98
C MET A 390 11.63 -18.63 -2.72
N ASP A 391 12.61 -19.27 -2.08
CA ASP A 391 12.40 -20.18 -0.94
C ASP A 391 12.14 -19.40 0.38
N ASN A 392 11.33 -18.34 0.31
CA ASN A 392 10.90 -17.39 1.33
C ASN A 392 10.01 -16.29 0.67
N GLU A 393 9.14 -15.59 1.42
CA GLU A 393 8.34 -14.44 0.92
C GLU A 393 9.17 -13.16 0.60
N TYR A 394 10.39 -13.30 0.07
CA TYR A 394 11.47 -12.32 0.26
C TYR A 394 12.15 -11.78 -0.99
N TYR A 395 11.42 -11.59 -2.10
CA TYR A 395 11.81 -10.52 -3.04
C TYR A 395 11.32 -9.15 -2.54
N LEU A 396 11.99 -8.76 -1.43
CA LEU A 396 12.20 -7.43 -0.83
C LEU A 396 11.02 -6.73 -0.11
N MET A 397 10.22 -7.49 0.65
CA MET A 397 9.49 -6.95 1.81
C MET A 397 10.45 -6.57 2.96
N GLY A 398 11.31 -5.57 2.74
CA GLY A 398 12.03 -4.91 3.84
C GLY A 398 11.06 -4.20 4.81
N GLY A 399 11.51 -3.88 6.02
CA GLY A 399 10.78 -3.00 6.94
C GLY A 399 10.30 -3.65 8.24
N VAL A 400 11.00 -3.34 9.33
CA VAL A 400 10.64 -3.54 10.75
C VAL A 400 10.62 -4.98 11.26
N ASN A 401 11.22 -5.17 12.44
CA ASN A 401 10.96 -6.30 13.32
C ASN A 401 9.45 -6.37 13.66
N LYS A 402 8.66 -7.15 12.91
CA LYS A 402 7.39 -7.65 13.45
C LYS A 402 7.72 -8.42 14.74
N GLY A 403 7.02 -8.15 15.83
CA GLY A 403 7.10 -8.92 17.08
C GLY A 403 6.47 -10.32 16.98
N VAL A 404 6.68 -10.99 15.85
CA VAL A 404 6.31 -12.39 15.63
C VAL A 404 7.30 -13.24 16.42
N ALA A 405 6.82 -14.26 17.12
CA ALA A 405 7.67 -15.21 17.84
C ALA A 405 8.65 -15.93 16.87
N LYS A 406 9.72 -16.55 17.37
CA LYS A 406 10.99 -16.63 16.62
C LYS A 406 11.27 -18.05 16.10
N TYR A 407 10.95 -18.42 14.86
CA TYR A 407 10.76 -19.85 14.54
C TYR A 407 11.99 -20.73 14.32
N LYS A 408 11.83 -22.01 14.71
CA LYS A 408 12.72 -23.15 14.41
C LYS A 408 11.96 -24.20 13.59
N SER A 409 12.67 -24.77 12.63
CA SER A 409 12.26 -25.88 11.77
C SER A 409 12.37 -27.22 12.50
N TYR A 410 11.55 -28.20 12.11
CA TYR A 410 11.69 -29.59 12.54
C TYR A 410 12.76 -30.33 11.73
N SER A 411 13.48 -31.24 12.39
CA SER A 411 14.31 -32.28 11.77
C SER A 411 13.57 -33.63 11.90
N PRO A 412 13.68 -34.58 10.94
CA PRO A 412 12.84 -35.77 10.95
C PRO A 412 13.24 -36.77 12.05
N LEU A 413 12.38 -36.88 13.08
CA LEU A 413 12.34 -38.07 13.93
C LEU A 413 11.60 -39.19 13.19
N VAL A 414 12.37 -40.00 12.45
CA VAL A 414 11.87 -41.22 11.81
C VAL A 414 11.52 -42.25 12.90
N LYS A 415 10.24 -42.59 13.02
CA LYS A 415 9.78 -43.90 13.55
C LYS A 415 8.34 -44.21 13.09
N ASN A 416 8.23 -45.32 12.36
CA ASN A 416 7.02 -46.13 12.10
C ASN A 416 5.88 -45.54 11.23
N ASN A 417 5.99 -45.76 9.92
CA ASN A 417 4.92 -46.27 9.04
C ASN A 417 3.55 -45.58 8.94
N GLU A 418 3.48 -44.25 8.84
CA GLU A 418 2.35 -43.56 8.19
C GLU A 418 2.83 -42.52 7.15
N LYS A 419 2.42 -42.68 5.88
CA LYS A 419 2.71 -41.72 4.79
C LYS A 419 1.79 -40.50 4.89
N TYR A 420 2.28 -39.43 5.52
CA TYR A 420 1.66 -38.10 5.46
C TYR A 420 2.28 -37.27 4.32
N LYS A 421 1.43 -36.68 3.45
CA LYS A 421 1.85 -35.54 2.63
C LYS A 421 1.65 -34.26 3.45
N SER A 422 2.75 -33.68 3.92
CA SER A 422 2.79 -32.38 4.57
C SER A 422 2.93 -31.27 3.54
N TYR A 423 2.26 -30.13 3.76
CA TYR A 423 2.58 -28.90 3.06
C TYR A 423 3.92 -28.34 3.55
N SER A 424 4.73 -27.80 2.62
CA SER A 424 5.96 -27.11 2.94
C SER A 424 5.69 -25.93 3.89
N PRO A 425 6.56 -25.69 4.89
CA PRO A 425 6.43 -24.51 5.75
C PRO A 425 6.75 -23.23 4.94
N PRO A 426 6.28 -22.04 5.40
CA PRO A 426 7.00 -20.82 5.08
C PRO A 426 8.45 -20.97 5.60
N PRO A 427 9.49 -20.81 4.77
CA PRO A 427 10.86 -21.11 5.20
C PRO A 427 11.44 -20.09 6.21
N LYS A 428 12.76 -20.20 6.43
CA LYS A 428 13.46 -19.40 7.46
C LYS A 428 13.52 -17.94 7.04
N THR A 429 12.78 -17.08 7.73
CA THR A 429 13.00 -15.63 7.70
C THR A 429 14.45 -15.33 8.08
N ASN A 430 15.24 -14.84 7.12
CA ASN A 430 16.60 -14.36 7.38
C ASN A 430 16.52 -13.02 8.10
N ASN A 431 16.27 -13.08 9.41
CA ASN A 431 16.10 -11.93 10.30
C ASN A 431 17.39 -11.11 10.49
N LYS A 432 18.49 -11.52 9.83
CA LYS A 432 19.76 -10.79 9.75
C LYS A 432 20.12 -10.36 8.32
N SER A 433 19.22 -10.50 7.34
CA SER A 433 19.41 -10.08 5.96
C SER A 433 19.63 -8.55 5.88
N LYS A 434 20.87 -8.14 5.60
CA LYS A 434 21.27 -6.71 5.50
C LYS A 434 21.06 -6.14 4.10
N PHE A 435 20.43 -6.89 3.19
CA PHE A 435 20.32 -6.57 1.76
C PHE A 435 19.67 -5.21 1.52
N PHE A 436 18.61 -4.90 2.28
CA PHE A 436 17.75 -3.73 2.10
C PHE A 436 18.38 -2.41 2.57
N LYS A 437 19.65 -2.40 2.98
CA LYS A 437 20.31 -1.24 3.63
C LYS A 437 21.30 -0.50 2.73
N ILE A 438 21.63 -1.06 1.56
CA ILE A 438 22.78 -0.62 0.77
C ILE A 438 22.44 -0.66 -0.72
N ASP A 439 21.62 0.30 -1.14
CA ASP A 439 21.36 0.56 -2.57
C ASP A 439 22.57 1.18 -3.28
N TYR A 440 23.52 1.73 -2.51
CA TYR A 440 24.78 2.28 -3.00
C TYR A 440 25.99 1.74 -2.21
N ILE A 441 26.85 0.99 -2.89
CA ILE A 441 28.18 0.56 -2.46
C ILE A 441 29.02 1.81 -2.18
N LYS A 442 29.44 1.99 -0.93
CA LYS A 442 30.16 3.18 -0.49
C LYS A 442 31.61 3.11 -0.96
N CYS A 443 32.01 4.06 -1.81
CA CYS A 443 33.36 4.17 -2.38
C CYS A 443 34.48 4.40 -1.34
N GLN A 444 34.15 4.48 -0.05
CA GLN A 444 35.09 4.67 1.07
C GLN A 444 36.07 3.49 1.28
N GLY A 445 35.80 2.33 0.66
CA GLY A 445 36.78 1.25 0.58
C GLY A 445 37.03 0.49 1.88
N LYS A 446 36.12 0.54 2.87
CA LYS A 446 36.22 -0.24 4.12
C LYS A 446 35.88 -1.71 3.86
N CYS A 447 36.87 -2.39 3.31
CA CYS A 447 36.85 -3.77 2.88
C CYS A 447 37.31 -4.69 4.01
N GLY A 448 36.71 -5.88 4.11
CA GLY A 448 37.21 -6.96 4.94
C GLY A 448 37.35 -8.24 4.10
N LYS A 449 37.78 -9.33 4.73
CA LYS A 449 37.81 -10.68 4.11
C LYS A 449 36.40 -11.20 3.73
N LYS A 450 35.32 -10.52 4.15
CA LYS A 450 33.92 -10.80 3.84
C LYS A 450 33.18 -9.52 3.38
N ASN A 451 31.90 -9.65 3.05
CA ASN A 451 30.99 -8.53 2.75
C ASN A 451 30.88 -7.56 3.95
N THR A 452 30.79 -6.24 3.68
CA THR A 452 30.77 -5.18 4.72
C THR A 452 29.61 -4.20 4.51
N LYS A 453 29.35 -3.33 5.50
CA LYS A 453 28.38 -2.23 5.40
C LYS A 453 28.70 -1.20 4.31
N ASP A 454 29.97 -1.11 3.89
CA ASP A 454 30.40 -0.20 2.84
C ASP A 454 30.49 -0.94 1.49
N ILE A 455 30.84 -2.23 1.49
CA ILE A 455 30.99 -3.07 0.30
C ILE A 455 30.18 -4.36 0.50
N PRO A 456 28.86 -4.33 0.25
CA PRO A 456 27.97 -5.47 0.47
C PRO A 456 28.20 -6.60 -0.52
N ILE A 457 28.61 -6.27 -1.75
CA ILE A 457 28.70 -7.19 -2.87
C ILE A 457 29.79 -8.27 -2.70
N GLY A 458 29.47 -9.47 -3.16
CA GLY A 458 30.42 -10.59 -3.24
C GLY A 458 31.58 -10.33 -4.22
N ILE A 459 32.70 -11.03 -4.03
CA ILE A 459 33.91 -10.83 -4.86
C ILE A 459 33.67 -11.19 -6.34
N ASN A 460 32.81 -12.18 -6.61
CA ASN A 460 32.49 -12.60 -7.98
C ASN A 460 31.75 -11.50 -8.74
N PHE A 461 30.82 -10.78 -8.09
CA PHE A 461 30.16 -9.60 -8.65
C PHE A 461 31.17 -8.48 -8.96
N MET A 462 32.09 -8.18 -8.02
CA MET A 462 33.18 -7.22 -8.27
C MET A 462 33.99 -7.59 -9.52
N ILE A 463 34.42 -8.85 -9.63
CA ILE A 463 35.20 -9.36 -10.77
C ILE A 463 34.38 -9.32 -12.07
N HIS A 464 33.08 -9.62 -12.03
CA HIS A 464 32.18 -9.54 -13.18
C HIS A 464 32.13 -8.11 -13.73
N VAL A 465 31.87 -7.11 -12.88
CA VAL A 465 31.83 -5.70 -13.31
C VAL A 465 33.21 -5.22 -13.79
N TYR A 466 34.29 -5.61 -13.10
CA TYR A 466 35.67 -5.28 -13.49
C TYR A 466 36.01 -5.78 -14.90
N LYS A 467 35.55 -6.99 -15.25
CA LYS A 467 35.67 -7.55 -16.61
C LYS A 467 34.74 -6.85 -17.60
N LYS A 468 33.46 -6.65 -17.25
CA LYS A 468 32.42 -6.04 -18.12
C LYS A 468 32.85 -4.67 -18.65
N TYR A 469 33.45 -3.84 -17.78
CA TYR A 469 33.95 -2.52 -18.12
C TYR A 469 35.44 -2.47 -18.54
N LYS A 470 36.04 -3.62 -18.85
CA LYS A 470 37.39 -3.76 -19.43
C LYS A 470 38.51 -3.07 -18.61
N HIS A 471 38.43 -3.13 -17.28
CA HIS A 471 39.47 -2.56 -16.41
C HIS A 471 40.79 -3.38 -16.46
N PRO A 472 41.96 -2.79 -16.11
CA PRO A 472 43.28 -3.41 -16.32
C PRO A 472 43.48 -4.79 -15.68
N THR A 473 43.57 -5.82 -16.53
CA THR A 473 43.67 -7.25 -16.12
C THR A 473 44.80 -7.56 -15.14
N LYS A 474 45.88 -6.77 -15.14
CA LYS A 474 47.04 -6.90 -14.24
C LYS A 474 46.68 -6.85 -12.76
N LEU A 475 45.59 -6.16 -12.37
CA LEU A 475 45.11 -6.13 -10.98
C LEU A 475 44.59 -7.51 -10.51
N LEU A 476 43.97 -8.27 -11.41
CA LEU A 476 43.35 -9.57 -11.12
C LEU A 476 44.35 -10.74 -11.15
N SER A 477 45.47 -10.60 -11.86
CA SER A 477 46.49 -11.65 -12.00
C SER A 477 47.55 -11.61 -10.89
N VAL A 478 47.98 -10.41 -10.46
CA VAL A 478 49.06 -10.26 -9.45
C VAL A 478 48.60 -10.64 -8.04
N ASN A 479 47.46 -10.14 -7.58
CA ASN A 479 47.01 -10.30 -6.19
C ASN A 479 46.25 -11.61 -5.92
N LYS A 480 46.87 -12.78 -6.19
CA LYS A 480 46.23 -14.10 -6.04
C LYS A 480 45.59 -14.33 -4.65
N SER A 481 46.23 -13.90 -3.57
CA SER A 481 45.81 -14.16 -2.17
C SER A 481 44.78 -13.19 -1.60
N ASN A 482 44.59 -11.99 -2.17
CA ASN A 482 43.68 -10.98 -1.62
C ASN A 482 43.00 -10.10 -2.69
N LYS A 483 42.48 -10.74 -3.74
CA LYS A 483 41.77 -10.08 -4.86
C LYS A 483 40.66 -9.10 -4.41
N ARG A 484 39.95 -9.41 -3.29
CA ARG A 484 38.87 -8.54 -2.77
C ARG A 484 39.44 -7.18 -2.35
N GLN A 485 40.50 -7.18 -1.53
CA GLN A 485 41.14 -5.94 -1.06
C GLN A 485 41.66 -5.10 -2.23
N ALA A 486 42.31 -5.72 -3.22
CA ALA A 486 42.81 -5.02 -4.40
C ALA A 486 41.70 -4.29 -5.19
N LEU A 487 40.54 -4.93 -5.37
CA LEU A 487 39.37 -4.32 -6.02
C LEU A 487 38.73 -3.24 -5.14
N CYS A 488 38.72 -3.42 -3.82
CA CYS A 488 38.22 -2.44 -2.85
C CYS A 488 39.08 -1.17 -2.79
N ASP A 489 40.41 -1.28 -2.88
CA ASP A 489 41.32 -0.14 -2.91
C ASP A 489 41.28 0.58 -4.26
N TYR A 490 41.20 -0.16 -5.37
CA TYR A 490 40.98 0.41 -6.70
C TYR A 490 39.66 1.24 -6.74
N MET A 491 38.60 0.78 -6.08
CA MET A 491 37.31 1.47 -6.00
C MET A 491 37.35 2.85 -5.32
N LYS A 492 38.39 3.16 -4.51
CA LYS A 492 38.53 4.47 -3.84
C LYS A 492 38.81 5.62 -4.80
N ASN A 493 39.43 5.34 -5.95
CA ASN A 493 39.80 6.37 -6.93
C ASN A 493 38.64 6.67 -7.88
N LEU A 494 37.84 7.70 -7.58
CA LEU A 494 36.66 8.09 -8.35
C LEU A 494 36.93 8.30 -9.86
N ASN A 495 38.15 8.71 -10.23
CA ASN A 495 38.51 8.98 -11.63
C ASN A 495 38.49 7.73 -12.51
N ASN A 496 38.62 6.52 -11.95
CA ASN A 496 38.55 5.27 -12.72
C ASN A 496 37.10 4.78 -12.96
N LYS A 497 36.10 5.47 -12.43
CA LYS A 497 34.65 5.20 -12.56
C LYS A 497 34.17 3.83 -12.01
N TYR A 498 35.06 2.99 -11.49
CA TYR A 498 34.73 1.62 -11.08
C TYR A 498 33.66 1.59 -9.97
N CYS A 499 33.69 2.54 -9.02
CA CYS A 499 32.65 2.61 -8.00
C CYS A 499 31.26 2.98 -8.57
N SER A 500 31.18 3.92 -9.53
CA SER A 500 29.89 4.27 -10.14
C SER A 500 29.41 3.18 -11.11
N GLN A 501 30.30 2.46 -11.77
CA GLN A 501 29.98 1.28 -12.58
C GLN A 501 29.49 0.10 -11.72
N LEU A 502 30.14 -0.17 -10.58
CA LEU A 502 29.66 -1.15 -9.59
C LEU A 502 28.25 -0.80 -9.10
N ASN A 503 28.00 0.47 -8.79
CA ASN A 503 26.69 0.93 -8.34
C ASN A 503 25.61 0.91 -9.43
N PHE A 504 25.98 1.20 -10.68
CA PHE A 504 25.09 1.12 -11.84
C PHE A 504 24.67 -0.34 -12.13
N GLU A 505 25.62 -1.28 -12.12
CA GLU A 505 25.32 -2.71 -12.26
C GLU A 505 24.55 -3.25 -11.05
N TRP A 506 24.86 -2.76 -9.84
CA TRP A 506 24.13 -3.12 -8.63
C TRP A 506 22.67 -2.67 -8.72
N ALA A 507 22.41 -1.44 -9.16
CA ALA A 507 21.05 -0.92 -9.38
C ALA A 507 20.26 -1.68 -10.48
N LYS A 508 20.95 -2.36 -11.41
CA LYS A 508 20.34 -3.18 -12.47
C LYS A 508 19.94 -4.60 -12.06
N ARG A 509 20.33 -5.07 -10.87
CA ARG A 509 20.04 -6.46 -10.42
C ARG A 509 18.57 -6.89 -10.61
N TYR A 510 17.64 -5.96 -10.39
CA TYR A 510 16.19 -6.18 -10.49
C TYR A 510 15.65 -6.43 -11.91
N THR A 511 16.37 -6.02 -12.96
CA THR A 511 15.93 -6.25 -14.35
C THR A 511 16.47 -7.55 -14.93
N LYS A 512 17.39 -8.25 -14.24
CA LYS A 512 17.82 -9.60 -14.62
C LYS A 512 16.80 -10.70 -14.26
N ILE A 513 15.86 -10.43 -13.37
CA ILE A 513 14.90 -11.43 -12.89
C ILE A 513 13.99 -11.97 -14.03
N PRO A 514 13.41 -11.15 -14.92
CA PRO A 514 12.70 -11.64 -16.11
C PRO A 514 13.57 -12.49 -17.04
N ASP A 515 14.80 -12.07 -17.27
CA ASP A 515 15.77 -12.71 -18.18
C ASP A 515 16.12 -14.14 -17.71
N ILE A 516 16.39 -14.32 -16.41
CA ILE A 516 16.61 -15.63 -15.78
C ILE A 516 15.36 -16.52 -15.88
N ILE A 517 14.19 -15.97 -15.54
CA ILE A 517 12.93 -16.74 -15.46
C ILE A 517 12.36 -17.08 -16.85
N GLU A 518 12.71 -16.32 -17.90
CA GLU A 518 12.26 -16.60 -19.28
C GLU A 518 13.20 -17.53 -20.07
N ASN A 519 14.49 -17.58 -19.72
CA ASN A 519 15.50 -18.33 -20.48
C ASN A 519 15.98 -19.63 -19.80
N THR A 520 15.97 -19.72 -18.46
CA THR A 520 16.45 -20.90 -17.74
C THR A 520 15.32 -21.92 -17.56
N LYS A 521 15.51 -23.15 -18.08
CA LYS A 521 14.44 -24.17 -18.15
C LYS A 521 14.26 -25.04 -16.89
N ASN A 522 15.25 -25.07 -16.00
CA ASN A 522 15.22 -25.87 -14.77
C ASN A 522 14.97 -24.97 -13.56
N ILE A 523 13.98 -25.30 -12.73
CA ILE A 523 13.60 -24.53 -11.54
C ILE A 523 14.75 -24.46 -10.52
N GLU A 524 15.56 -25.52 -10.39
CA GLU A 524 16.71 -25.56 -9.49
C GLU A 524 17.84 -24.64 -9.99
N THR A 525 18.10 -24.62 -11.29
CA THR A 525 19.05 -23.67 -11.90
C THR A 525 18.52 -22.23 -11.87
N MET A 526 17.21 -22.01 -12.00
CA MET A 526 16.61 -20.68 -11.78
C MET A 526 16.85 -20.21 -10.35
N LYS A 527 16.73 -21.08 -9.34
CA LYS A 527 17.09 -20.76 -7.94
C LYS A 527 18.55 -20.35 -7.83
N ASP A 528 19.48 -21.18 -8.31
CA ASP A 528 20.92 -20.89 -8.25
C ASP A 528 21.28 -19.53 -8.89
N GLU A 529 20.64 -19.18 -10.01
CA GLU A 529 20.88 -17.90 -10.70
C GLU A 529 20.23 -16.69 -10.00
N LEU A 530 19.07 -16.88 -9.36
CA LEU A 530 18.41 -15.85 -8.55
C LEU A 530 19.14 -15.64 -7.22
N ASP A 531 19.56 -16.71 -6.55
CA ASP A 531 20.38 -16.69 -5.34
C ASP A 531 21.81 -16.17 -5.62
N ALA A 532 22.30 -16.26 -6.87
CA ALA A 532 23.52 -15.56 -7.29
C ALA A 532 23.35 -14.03 -7.44
N LEU A 533 22.11 -13.49 -7.42
CA LEU A 533 21.83 -12.06 -7.22
C LEU A 533 21.74 -11.69 -5.72
N GLU A 534 21.59 -12.68 -4.83
CA GLU A 534 21.53 -12.51 -3.38
C GLU A 534 22.94 -12.37 -2.75
N LEU A 535 22.98 -12.09 -1.43
CA LEU A 535 24.21 -11.86 -0.66
C LEU A 535 24.30 -12.78 0.56
N GLU A 536 25.16 -13.79 0.50
CA GLU A 536 25.46 -14.60 1.68
C GLU A 536 25.97 -13.76 2.86
N ILE A 537 25.35 -13.96 4.02
CA ILE A 537 25.78 -13.42 5.33
C ILE A 537 25.52 -14.50 6.38
N ASN A 538 26.58 -15.08 6.97
CA ASN A 538 26.47 -16.07 8.03
C ASN A 538 25.67 -15.53 9.24
N GLU A 539 24.79 -16.35 9.83
CA GLU A 539 24.06 -16.05 11.06
C GLU A 539 24.63 -16.77 12.29
N ASP A 540 24.69 -16.08 13.43
CA ASP A 540 24.61 -16.71 14.76
C ASP A 540 23.13 -16.93 15.14
N THR A 541 22.79 -18.08 15.70
CA THR A 541 21.38 -18.43 16.05
C THR A 541 21.10 -18.28 17.55
N ASP A 542 19.98 -17.64 17.95
CA ASP A 542 18.95 -18.38 18.71
C ASP A 542 17.54 -17.71 18.80
N ALA A 543 16.50 -18.54 18.78
CA ALA A 543 15.10 -18.19 18.51
C ALA A 543 14.12 -19.37 18.80
N GLY A 544 12.95 -19.12 19.45
CA GLY A 544 11.84 -20.08 19.57
C GLY A 544 10.43 -19.50 19.28
N ASN A 545 9.54 -20.31 18.66
CA ASN A 545 8.15 -20.00 18.21
C ASN A 545 7.19 -21.12 18.69
N LYS A 546 5.87 -20.88 18.68
CA LYS A 546 4.85 -21.87 19.08
C LYS A 546 3.84 -22.13 17.95
N ILE A 547 3.83 -23.35 17.42
CA ILE A 547 3.00 -23.74 16.25
C ILE A 547 1.51 -23.56 16.51
N TYR A 548 0.83 -22.88 15.59
CA TYR A 548 -0.62 -22.99 15.43
C TYR A 548 -0.97 -24.42 15.01
N PRO A 549 -1.73 -25.19 15.80
CA PRO A 549 -2.13 -26.53 15.40
C PRO A 549 -3.06 -26.42 14.18
N ILE A 550 -2.59 -26.92 13.04
CA ILE A 550 -3.41 -27.04 11.84
C ILE A 550 -4.68 -27.82 12.22
N ILE A 551 -5.85 -27.31 11.86
CA ILE A 551 -7.11 -28.05 12.00
C ILE A 551 -7.19 -29.08 10.87
N LEU A 552 -6.25 -30.04 10.88
CA LEU A 552 -6.22 -31.18 9.98
C LEU A 552 -7.40 -32.07 10.30
N TYR A 553 -8.51 -31.87 9.58
CA TYR A 553 -9.67 -32.72 9.74
C TYR A 553 -9.42 -34.09 9.09
N LYS A 554 -8.80 -34.98 9.87
CA LYS A 554 -8.80 -36.43 9.65
C LYS A 554 -10.24 -36.94 9.73
N GLY A 555 -10.97 -36.84 8.62
CA GLY A 555 -12.31 -37.40 8.49
C GLY A 555 -12.32 -38.90 8.80
N LYS A 556 -13.42 -39.40 9.36
CA LYS A 556 -13.56 -40.82 9.67
C LYS A 556 -13.38 -41.67 8.41
N LYS A 557 -12.50 -42.69 8.48
CA LYS A 557 -12.34 -43.72 7.45
C LYS A 557 -13.45 -44.79 7.57
N ASP A 558 -14.71 -44.38 7.53
CA ASP A 558 -15.83 -45.31 7.64
C ASP A 558 -16.03 -46.02 6.28
N LYS A 559 -15.39 -47.20 6.13
CA LYS A 559 -15.63 -48.14 5.03
C LYS A 559 -17.06 -48.71 5.12
N GLN A 560 -18.05 -47.97 4.64
CA GLN A 560 -19.38 -48.53 4.34
C GLN A 560 -19.86 -48.07 2.98
N SER A 561 -19.73 -48.97 2.00
CA SER A 561 -20.42 -48.91 0.72
C SER A 561 -21.91 -49.14 0.93
N ILE A 562 -22.67 -48.06 1.10
CA ILE A 562 -24.13 -48.11 0.97
C ILE A 562 -24.43 -48.19 -0.53
N THR A 563 -24.85 -49.37 -0.99
CA THR A 563 -25.29 -49.60 -2.36
C THR A 563 -26.48 -48.72 -2.67
N LEU A 564 -26.36 -47.86 -3.70
CA LEU A 564 -27.48 -47.12 -4.28
C LEU A 564 -28.37 -48.11 -5.05
N SER A 565 -29.31 -48.73 -4.34
CA SER A 565 -30.32 -49.59 -4.95
C SER A 565 -31.40 -48.74 -5.62
N ASN A 566 -31.55 -48.90 -6.93
CA ASN A 566 -32.63 -48.28 -7.68
C ASN A 566 -34.00 -48.73 -7.13
N ARG A 567 -34.81 -47.79 -6.66
CA ARG A 567 -36.25 -47.98 -6.47
C ARG A 567 -37.03 -46.82 -7.06
N SER A 568 -37.22 -46.92 -8.37
CA SER A 568 -38.44 -46.42 -8.99
C SER A 568 -39.64 -47.12 -8.35
N ASN A 569 -40.49 -46.38 -7.64
CA ASN A 569 -41.93 -46.59 -7.66
C ASN A 569 -42.68 -45.41 -7.05
N SER A 570 -43.83 -45.10 -7.64
CA SER A 570 -44.73 -44.05 -7.20
C SER A 570 -45.69 -44.54 -6.11
N SER A 571 -45.81 -43.80 -5.02
CA SER A 571 -47.09 -43.65 -4.31
C SER A 571 -47.08 -42.41 -3.42
N SER A 572 -48.28 -41.90 -3.12
CA SER A 572 -48.49 -40.65 -2.41
C SER A 572 -48.29 -40.78 -0.90
N ASN A 573 -47.50 -39.87 -0.31
CA ASN A 573 -47.83 -39.33 1.02
C ASN A 573 -47.16 -37.97 1.29
N LYS A 574 -47.86 -36.87 0.95
CA LYS A 574 -47.45 -35.50 1.30
C LYS A 574 -47.77 -35.24 2.79
N SER A 575 -46.87 -35.62 3.70
CA SER A 575 -46.85 -35.03 5.06
C SER A 575 -45.61 -34.15 5.23
N SER A 576 -45.84 -32.85 5.47
CA SER A 576 -44.80 -31.82 5.46
C SER A 576 -44.02 -31.78 6.79
N ARG A 577 -43.17 -32.78 7.03
CA ARG A 577 -42.18 -32.74 8.12
C ARG A 577 -41.12 -31.66 7.83
N LYS A 578 -41.44 -30.42 8.23
CA LYS A 578 -40.51 -29.27 8.33
C LYS A 578 -39.40 -29.60 9.32
N GLN A 579 -38.39 -30.34 8.88
CA GLN A 579 -37.29 -30.75 9.74
C GLN A 579 -36.42 -29.53 10.05
N LYS A 580 -36.37 -29.15 11.33
CA LYS A 580 -35.68 -27.95 11.80
C LYS A 580 -34.17 -28.18 11.75
N PHE A 581 -33.54 -27.93 10.59
CA PHE A 581 -32.10 -28.10 10.38
C PHE A 581 -31.32 -27.22 11.37
N SER A 582 -30.65 -27.87 12.33
CA SER A 582 -29.72 -27.19 13.22
C SER A 582 -28.40 -26.91 12.50
N ARG A 583 -27.90 -25.68 12.62
CA ARG A 583 -26.68 -25.23 11.96
C ARG A 583 -25.49 -26.11 12.38
N PHE A 584 -24.79 -26.67 11.40
CA PHE A 584 -23.62 -27.51 11.67
C PHE A 584 -22.46 -26.71 12.25
N ASN A 585 -21.70 -27.35 13.15
CA ASN A 585 -20.37 -26.88 13.54
C ASN A 585 -19.35 -27.18 12.43
N PHE A 586 -18.16 -26.59 12.51
CA PHE A 586 -17.15 -26.64 11.45
C PHE A 586 -16.82 -28.07 10.99
N THR A 587 -16.65 -28.99 11.94
CA THR A 587 -16.36 -30.41 11.69
C THR A 587 -17.51 -31.11 10.95
N LYS A 588 -18.75 -30.98 11.44
CA LYS A 588 -19.94 -31.61 10.82
C LYS A 588 -20.22 -31.06 9.42
N MET A 589 -19.92 -29.79 9.17
CA MET A 589 -20.02 -29.20 7.82
C MET A 589 -18.97 -29.81 6.87
N ARG A 590 -17.72 -30.03 7.33
CA ARG A 590 -16.69 -30.71 6.52
C ARG A 590 -17.13 -32.13 6.15
N ASP A 591 -17.71 -32.89 7.08
CA ASP A 591 -18.28 -34.21 6.79
C ASP A 591 -19.42 -34.15 5.77
N TYR A 592 -20.36 -33.21 5.95
CA TYR A 592 -21.50 -33.03 5.06
C TYR A 592 -21.07 -32.72 3.62
N ILE A 593 -20.13 -31.78 3.43
CA ILE A 593 -19.59 -31.48 2.09
C ILE A 593 -18.87 -32.68 1.48
N LYS A 594 -18.06 -33.42 2.25
CA LYS A 594 -17.41 -34.66 1.78
C LYS A 594 -18.42 -35.72 1.36
N LYS A 595 -19.49 -35.92 2.12
CA LYS A 595 -20.48 -36.97 1.87
C LYS A 595 -21.46 -36.62 0.75
N THR A 596 -21.79 -35.34 0.57
CA THR A 596 -22.89 -34.91 -0.32
C THR A 596 -22.42 -34.25 -1.61
N TYR A 597 -21.23 -33.60 -1.62
CA TYR A 597 -20.77 -32.80 -2.77
C TYR A 597 -19.40 -33.19 -3.33
N TYR A 598 -18.71 -34.21 -2.77
CA TYR A 598 -17.44 -34.70 -3.32
C TYR A 598 -17.65 -35.59 -4.54
N VAL A 599 -18.11 -34.98 -5.64
CA VAL A 599 -18.35 -35.60 -6.95
C VAL A 599 -17.60 -34.84 -8.04
N LYS A 600 -17.26 -35.50 -9.15
CA LYS A 600 -16.42 -34.93 -10.22
C LYS A 600 -16.94 -33.60 -10.78
N GLU A 601 -18.25 -33.37 -10.76
CA GLU A 601 -18.85 -32.13 -11.23
C GLU A 601 -18.47 -30.89 -10.39
N PHE A 602 -18.23 -31.07 -9.09
CA PHE A 602 -18.01 -29.99 -8.12
C PHE A 602 -16.56 -29.89 -7.63
N VAL A 603 -15.78 -30.96 -7.77
CA VAL A 603 -14.34 -31.00 -7.43
C VAL A 603 -13.51 -30.42 -8.59
N TRP A 604 -12.55 -29.55 -8.30
CA TRP A 604 -11.54 -29.15 -9.27
C TRP A 604 -10.54 -30.27 -9.50
N ASP A 605 -10.22 -30.58 -10.76
CA ASP A 605 -9.07 -31.42 -11.10
C ASP A 605 -7.74 -30.73 -10.72
N LYS A 606 -6.65 -31.50 -10.70
CA LYS A 606 -5.30 -30.95 -10.48
C LYS A 606 -4.90 -30.07 -11.66
N ILE A 607 -4.23 -28.95 -11.39
CA ILE A 607 -3.68 -28.11 -12.46
C ILE A 607 -2.58 -28.87 -13.21
N VAL A 608 -2.67 -28.83 -14.54
CA VAL A 608 -1.60 -29.15 -15.50
C VAL A 608 -1.27 -27.83 -16.20
N VAL A 609 0.00 -27.45 -16.31
CA VAL A 609 0.39 -26.12 -16.82
C VAL A 609 0.39 -26.10 -18.34
N GLU A 610 -0.79 -25.87 -18.91
CA GLU A 610 -1.07 -25.83 -20.36
C GLU A 610 -1.87 -24.56 -20.71
N ASN A 611 -1.73 -24.04 -21.94
CA ASN A 611 -2.38 -22.79 -22.36
C ASN A 611 -3.88 -23.00 -22.69
N LYS A 612 -4.77 -22.69 -21.75
CA LYS A 612 -6.24 -22.83 -21.91
C LYS A 612 -6.92 -21.57 -22.43
N CYS A 613 -6.21 -20.75 -23.21
CA CYS A 613 -6.69 -19.48 -23.76
C CYS A 613 -6.63 -19.38 -25.29
N LEU A 614 -6.07 -20.40 -25.94
CA LEU A 614 -6.11 -20.62 -27.39
C LEU A 614 -6.95 -21.89 -27.66
N PRO A 615 -7.73 -21.96 -28.75
CA PRO A 615 -8.44 -23.18 -29.11
C PRO A 615 -7.44 -24.27 -29.53
N ASN A 616 -7.65 -25.51 -29.06
CA ASN A 616 -6.82 -26.65 -29.45
C ASN A 616 -6.85 -26.82 -30.97
N ALA A 617 -5.69 -26.88 -31.62
CA ALA A 617 -5.59 -27.05 -33.08
C ALA A 617 -6.38 -28.28 -33.59
N ASN A 618 -6.39 -29.36 -32.80
CA ASN A 618 -7.07 -30.62 -33.11
C ASN A 618 -8.61 -30.55 -33.00
N ALA A 619 -9.19 -29.43 -32.53
CA ALA A 619 -10.65 -29.24 -32.50
C ALA A 619 -11.21 -28.73 -33.85
N ASN A 620 -10.34 -28.24 -34.75
CA ASN A 620 -10.76 -27.50 -35.94
C ASN A 620 -11.26 -28.37 -37.12
N ALA A 621 -11.34 -29.70 -36.96
CA ALA A 621 -11.87 -30.59 -37.99
C ALA A 621 -13.38 -30.40 -38.26
N ASN A 622 -14.16 -30.03 -37.23
CA ASN A 622 -15.63 -30.00 -37.28
C ASN A 622 -16.22 -28.57 -37.10
N ALA A 623 -15.41 -27.52 -37.24
CA ALA A 623 -15.80 -26.15 -36.88
C ALA A 623 -16.61 -25.38 -37.96
N ASN A 624 -16.89 -25.99 -39.13
CA ASN A 624 -17.58 -25.35 -40.25
C ASN A 624 -19.12 -25.49 -40.22
N ALA A 625 -19.71 -25.65 -39.03
CA ALA A 625 -21.15 -25.51 -38.81
C ALA A 625 -21.42 -24.75 -37.50
N ASN A 626 -22.39 -23.82 -37.54
CA ASN A 626 -22.94 -23.10 -36.39
C ASN A 626 -22.01 -22.14 -35.62
N ALA A 627 -21.74 -20.96 -36.21
CA ALA A 627 -21.15 -19.81 -35.51
C ALA A 627 -21.90 -19.39 -34.20
N ASN A 628 -23.14 -19.84 -34.02
CA ASN A 628 -23.95 -19.59 -32.82
C ASN A 628 -23.53 -20.41 -31.59
N GLN A 629 -22.67 -21.44 -31.71
CA GLN A 629 -22.22 -22.22 -30.54
C GLN A 629 -21.11 -21.54 -29.72
N ALA A 630 -20.41 -20.55 -30.29
CA ALA A 630 -19.20 -19.95 -29.70
C ALA A 630 -19.41 -19.16 -28.38
N ASN A 631 -20.66 -18.90 -27.97
CA ASN A 631 -21.00 -18.11 -26.78
C ASN A 631 -21.52 -18.95 -25.59
N GLN A 632 -21.57 -20.28 -25.68
CA GLN A 632 -22.04 -21.12 -24.57
C GLN A 632 -20.94 -21.31 -23.51
N ILE A 633 -21.10 -20.70 -22.34
CA ILE A 633 -20.18 -20.90 -21.21
C ILE A 633 -20.52 -22.20 -20.47
N GLU A 634 -19.54 -23.10 -20.35
CA GLU A 634 -19.61 -24.16 -19.35
C GLU A 634 -19.25 -23.61 -17.96
N PHE A 635 -20.09 -23.88 -16.96
CA PHE A 635 -19.81 -23.49 -15.57
C PHE A 635 -18.66 -24.30 -14.97
N ASN A 636 -17.77 -23.62 -14.24
CA ASN A 636 -16.70 -24.27 -13.51
C ASN A 636 -17.22 -25.03 -12.26
N PRO A 637 -16.43 -25.95 -11.65
CA PRO A 637 -16.91 -26.81 -10.57
C PRO A 637 -17.46 -26.05 -9.36
N THR A 638 -16.85 -24.91 -9.00
CA THR A 638 -17.36 -24.04 -7.91
C THR A 638 -18.65 -23.33 -8.29
N GLN A 639 -18.82 -22.90 -9.55
CA GLN A 639 -20.09 -22.34 -10.03
C GLN A 639 -21.23 -23.36 -9.95
N LYS A 640 -20.97 -24.59 -10.42
CA LYS A 640 -21.92 -25.71 -10.34
C LYS A 640 -22.23 -26.05 -8.88
N PHE A 641 -21.24 -26.10 -8.00
CA PHE A 641 -21.43 -26.33 -6.56
C PHE A 641 -22.32 -25.26 -5.91
N ILE A 642 -22.03 -23.97 -6.09
CA ILE A 642 -22.76 -22.88 -5.41
C ILE A 642 -24.24 -22.88 -5.79
N ALA A 643 -24.58 -23.10 -7.06
CA ALA A 643 -25.96 -23.13 -7.55
C ALA A 643 -26.79 -24.30 -6.97
N HIS A 644 -26.14 -25.36 -6.49
CA HIS A 644 -26.76 -26.50 -5.81
C HIS A 644 -26.69 -26.44 -4.28
N TYR A 645 -25.67 -25.78 -3.70
CA TYR A 645 -25.50 -25.63 -2.25
C TYR A 645 -26.34 -24.48 -1.65
N PHE A 646 -26.42 -23.35 -2.36
CA PHE A 646 -27.18 -22.18 -1.91
C PHE A 646 -28.50 -22.08 -2.66
N THR A 647 -29.53 -22.66 -2.06
CA THR A 647 -30.90 -22.76 -2.60
C THR A 647 -31.92 -22.10 -1.66
N PRO A 648 -33.19 -21.91 -2.09
CA PRO A 648 -34.30 -21.59 -1.20
C PRO A 648 -34.38 -22.48 0.04
N ASP A 649 -34.13 -23.79 -0.11
CA ASP A 649 -34.24 -24.79 0.95
C ASP A 649 -33.04 -24.79 1.93
N SER A 650 -31.93 -24.13 1.58
CA SER A 650 -30.72 -24.07 2.41
C SER A 650 -30.99 -23.48 3.81
N PRO A 651 -30.47 -24.06 4.91
CA PRO A 651 -30.66 -23.52 6.26
C PRO A 651 -29.89 -22.21 6.51
N TYR A 652 -29.09 -21.76 5.55
CA TYR A 652 -28.35 -20.50 5.62
C TYR A 652 -29.14 -19.36 4.95
N LYS A 653 -29.16 -18.20 5.60
CA LYS A 653 -29.76 -16.96 5.08
C LYS A 653 -28.89 -16.25 4.04
N GLY A 654 -27.59 -16.52 4.02
CA GLY A 654 -26.71 -15.99 3.01
C GLY A 654 -25.40 -16.72 2.85
N LEU A 655 -24.71 -16.37 1.77
CA LEU A 655 -23.41 -16.91 1.39
C LEU A 655 -22.53 -15.76 0.86
N LEU A 656 -21.31 -15.66 1.40
CA LEU A 656 -20.27 -14.77 0.92
C LEU A 656 -19.38 -15.51 -0.09
N LEU A 657 -19.41 -15.09 -1.35
CA LEU A 657 -18.47 -15.50 -2.38
C LEU A 657 -17.22 -14.63 -2.28
N TRP A 658 -16.27 -15.07 -1.46
CA TRP A 658 -14.92 -14.49 -1.38
C TRP A 658 -14.09 -15.02 -2.55
N HIS A 659 -14.33 -14.44 -3.71
CA HIS A 659 -13.86 -14.95 -4.99
C HIS A 659 -12.98 -13.91 -5.68
N SER A 660 -11.77 -14.31 -6.08
CA SER A 660 -10.80 -13.48 -6.82
C SER A 660 -11.37 -12.83 -8.10
N VAL A 661 -10.62 -11.88 -8.70
CA VAL A 661 -11.03 -11.27 -9.97
C VAL A 661 -10.99 -12.31 -11.11
N GLY A 662 -11.92 -12.25 -12.05
CA GLY A 662 -11.95 -13.17 -13.21
C GLY A 662 -12.55 -14.57 -12.98
N THR A 663 -12.95 -14.94 -11.75
CA THR A 663 -13.57 -16.26 -11.45
C THR A 663 -14.97 -16.48 -12.05
N GLY A 664 -15.60 -15.44 -12.59
CA GLY A 664 -16.98 -15.49 -13.07
C GLY A 664 -18.06 -15.23 -12.00
N LYS A 665 -17.75 -14.50 -10.92
CA LYS A 665 -18.71 -14.11 -9.84
C LYS A 665 -20.12 -13.74 -10.35
N THR A 666 -20.22 -12.83 -11.31
CA THR A 666 -21.51 -12.37 -11.88
C THR A 666 -22.28 -13.53 -12.52
N CYS A 667 -21.60 -14.38 -13.29
CA CYS A 667 -22.15 -15.60 -13.86
C CYS A 667 -22.60 -16.60 -12.76
N THR A 668 -21.83 -16.73 -11.66
CA THR A 668 -22.23 -17.52 -10.48
C THR A 668 -23.53 -17.02 -9.86
N GLY A 669 -23.66 -15.69 -9.68
CA GLY A 669 -24.86 -15.07 -9.11
C GLY A 669 -26.10 -15.30 -9.98
N VAL A 670 -25.97 -15.13 -11.31
CA VAL A 670 -27.04 -15.42 -12.27
C VAL A 670 -27.41 -16.91 -12.20
N ALA A 671 -26.44 -17.82 -12.34
CA ALA A 671 -26.70 -19.27 -12.32
C ALA A 671 -27.37 -19.74 -11.01
N THR A 672 -26.99 -19.15 -9.87
CA THR A 672 -27.62 -19.45 -8.57
C THR A 672 -29.09 -19.02 -8.53
N ALA A 673 -29.41 -17.82 -9.04
CA ALA A 673 -30.78 -17.33 -9.12
C ALA A 673 -31.66 -18.20 -10.03
N THR A 674 -31.19 -18.53 -11.23
CA THR A 674 -32.01 -19.18 -12.27
C THR A 674 -32.16 -20.69 -12.07
N THR A 675 -31.21 -21.32 -11.36
CA THR A 675 -31.23 -22.78 -11.15
C THR A 675 -32.33 -23.22 -10.20
N SER A 676 -32.58 -22.47 -9.11
CA SER A 676 -33.54 -22.84 -8.06
C SER A 676 -34.47 -21.70 -7.60
N PHE A 677 -33.95 -20.51 -7.27
CA PHE A 677 -34.73 -19.40 -6.71
C PHE A 677 -35.85 -18.92 -7.62
N GLU A 678 -35.53 -18.61 -8.88
CA GLU A 678 -36.49 -18.14 -9.88
C GLU A 678 -37.62 -19.17 -10.10
N LYS A 679 -37.27 -20.46 -10.17
CA LYS A 679 -38.21 -21.57 -10.35
C LYS A 679 -39.13 -21.80 -9.14
N GLN A 680 -38.70 -21.40 -7.95
CA GLN A 680 -39.53 -21.39 -6.73
C GLN A 680 -40.26 -20.05 -6.51
N GLY A 681 -40.27 -19.15 -7.51
CA GLY A 681 -41.01 -17.89 -7.47
C GLY A 681 -40.39 -16.80 -6.58
N TYR A 682 -39.10 -16.88 -6.26
CA TYR A 682 -38.43 -15.80 -5.54
C TYR A 682 -38.21 -14.59 -6.45
N SER A 683 -38.44 -13.38 -5.93
CA SER A 683 -38.01 -12.16 -6.63
C SER A 683 -36.49 -12.02 -6.58
N ILE A 684 -35.87 -11.70 -7.73
CA ILE A 684 -34.41 -11.61 -7.89
C ILE A 684 -34.01 -10.12 -7.94
N LEU A 685 -33.26 -9.69 -6.92
CA LEU A 685 -32.90 -8.28 -6.68
C LEU A 685 -31.38 -8.10 -6.77
N TRP A 686 -30.89 -7.48 -7.85
CA TRP A 686 -29.45 -7.28 -8.06
C TRP A 686 -28.98 -5.88 -7.64
N VAL A 687 -28.00 -5.82 -6.74
CA VAL A 687 -27.37 -4.58 -6.25
C VAL A 687 -25.89 -4.57 -6.66
N THR A 688 -25.45 -3.53 -7.38
CA THR A 688 -24.05 -3.37 -7.83
C THR A 688 -23.71 -1.89 -8.04
N ARG A 689 -22.45 -1.57 -8.40
CA ARG A 689 -22.06 -0.17 -8.72
C ARG A 689 -22.83 0.35 -9.94
N THR A 690 -23.11 1.66 -9.96
CA THR A 690 -23.84 2.31 -11.06
C THR A 690 -23.22 2.04 -12.44
N THR A 691 -21.89 1.91 -12.49
CA THR A 691 -21.09 1.62 -13.69
C THR A 691 -21.07 0.16 -14.14
N LEU A 692 -21.56 -0.79 -13.33
CA LEU A 692 -21.49 -2.24 -13.58
C LEU A 692 -22.85 -2.86 -13.94
N LYS A 693 -23.93 -2.08 -13.94
CA LYS A 693 -25.30 -2.56 -14.25
C LYS A 693 -25.43 -3.20 -15.64
N SER A 694 -24.65 -2.73 -16.62
CA SER A 694 -24.56 -3.32 -17.96
C SER A 694 -24.06 -4.76 -17.94
N ASP A 695 -23.17 -5.07 -17.00
CA ASP A 695 -22.38 -6.28 -17.02
C ASP A 695 -23.21 -7.46 -16.51
N VAL A 696 -24.21 -7.19 -15.67
CA VAL A 696 -25.28 -8.14 -15.29
C VAL A 696 -26.05 -8.59 -16.54
N TRP A 697 -26.51 -7.65 -17.37
CA TRP A 697 -27.22 -7.97 -18.62
C TRP A 697 -26.32 -8.69 -19.64
N LYS A 698 -25.03 -8.34 -19.70
CA LYS A 698 -24.04 -9.07 -20.51
C LYS A 698 -23.88 -10.52 -20.06
N ASN A 699 -23.80 -10.76 -18.75
CA ASN A 699 -23.70 -12.12 -18.20
C ASN A 699 -24.98 -12.94 -18.49
N ILE A 700 -26.15 -12.30 -18.46
CA ILE A 700 -27.45 -12.95 -18.74
C ILE A 700 -27.63 -13.27 -20.24
N PHE A 701 -27.36 -12.31 -21.15
CA PHE A 701 -27.76 -12.41 -22.56
C PHE A 701 -26.63 -12.65 -23.57
N ASP A 702 -25.41 -12.16 -23.32
CA ASP A 702 -24.28 -12.31 -24.26
C ASP A 702 -23.39 -13.50 -23.88
N GLN A 703 -23.29 -13.81 -22.58
CA GLN A 703 -22.54 -14.95 -22.03
C GLN A 703 -23.45 -16.11 -21.55
N ILE A 704 -24.77 -15.91 -21.62
CA ILE A 704 -25.83 -16.91 -21.41
C ILE A 704 -25.66 -17.71 -20.09
N CYS A 705 -25.27 -17.04 -19.00
CA CYS A 705 -25.19 -17.65 -17.66
C CYS A 705 -26.56 -17.93 -17.01
N HIS A 706 -27.65 -17.52 -17.67
CA HIS A 706 -29.02 -17.70 -17.20
C HIS A 706 -29.54 -19.08 -17.61
N THR A 707 -29.55 -20.05 -16.69
CA THR A 707 -29.76 -21.48 -17.05
C THR A 707 -31.04 -21.75 -17.84
N ILE A 708 -32.16 -21.10 -17.51
CA ILE A 708 -33.41 -21.24 -18.28
C ILE A 708 -33.24 -20.76 -19.73
N ILE A 709 -32.65 -19.58 -19.97
CA ILE A 709 -32.37 -19.07 -21.32
C ILE A 709 -31.35 -19.96 -22.03
N LEU A 710 -30.33 -20.47 -21.33
CA LEU A 710 -29.34 -21.40 -21.90
C LEU A 710 -30.02 -22.69 -22.42
N ASP A 711 -31.00 -23.21 -21.70
CA ASP A 711 -31.74 -24.41 -22.11
C ASP A 711 -32.74 -24.13 -23.24
N GLU A 712 -33.35 -22.93 -23.31
CA GLU A 712 -34.14 -22.53 -24.49
C GLU A 712 -33.26 -22.24 -25.72
N VAL A 713 -32.06 -21.68 -25.56
CA VAL A 713 -31.09 -21.47 -26.65
C VAL A 713 -30.62 -22.82 -27.21
N LYS A 714 -30.41 -23.84 -26.37
CA LYS A 714 -30.15 -25.22 -26.83
C LYS A 714 -31.31 -25.83 -27.62
N LYS A 715 -32.56 -25.38 -27.40
CA LYS A 715 -33.75 -25.76 -28.18
C LYS A 715 -33.95 -24.91 -29.44
N GLY A 716 -33.12 -23.90 -29.68
CA GLY A 716 -33.16 -23.04 -30.88
C GLY A 716 -33.63 -21.60 -30.66
N LEU A 717 -33.81 -21.12 -29.41
CA LEU A 717 -34.15 -19.71 -29.15
C LEU A 717 -33.04 -18.77 -29.65
N ILE A 718 -33.41 -17.83 -30.53
CA ILE A 718 -32.54 -16.73 -30.96
C ILE A 718 -32.74 -15.53 -30.03
N ILE A 719 -31.66 -15.08 -29.38
CA ILE A 719 -31.70 -13.90 -28.50
C ILE A 719 -31.76 -12.62 -29.36
N PRO A 720 -32.77 -11.74 -29.21
CA PRO A 720 -32.87 -10.50 -29.99
C PRO A 720 -31.71 -9.54 -29.78
N ASN A 721 -31.45 -8.65 -30.74
CA ASN A 721 -30.40 -7.63 -30.60
C ASN A 721 -30.81 -6.46 -29.70
N ASN A 722 -32.11 -6.16 -29.54
CA ASN A 722 -32.57 -5.04 -28.72
C ASN A 722 -32.66 -5.44 -27.23
N ILE A 723 -32.03 -4.66 -26.35
CA ILE A 723 -32.04 -4.91 -24.90
C ILE A 723 -33.43 -4.93 -24.28
N ASN A 724 -34.39 -4.17 -24.82
CA ASN A 724 -35.77 -4.15 -24.32
C ASN A 724 -36.55 -5.40 -24.74
N GLU A 725 -36.15 -6.08 -25.82
CA GLU A 725 -36.73 -7.35 -26.26
C GLU A 725 -36.09 -8.52 -25.53
N ARG A 726 -34.76 -8.51 -25.38
CA ARG A 726 -34.02 -9.44 -24.50
C ARG A 726 -34.65 -9.52 -23.11
N LYS A 727 -34.98 -8.36 -22.51
CA LYS A 727 -35.63 -8.30 -21.19
C LYS A 727 -37.02 -8.95 -21.13
N LYS A 728 -37.74 -9.11 -22.24
CA LYS A 728 -39.03 -9.84 -22.27
C LYS A 728 -38.86 -11.35 -22.15
N LEU A 729 -37.64 -11.88 -22.35
CA LEU A 729 -37.32 -13.31 -22.16
C LEU A 729 -37.17 -13.70 -20.69
N LEU A 730 -37.07 -12.72 -19.77
CA LEU A 730 -36.94 -12.96 -18.34
C LEU A 730 -38.31 -13.15 -17.70
N SER A 731 -38.39 -14.02 -16.70
CA SER A 731 -39.60 -14.13 -15.89
C SER A 731 -39.83 -12.86 -15.07
N LYS A 732 -41.08 -12.64 -14.63
CA LYS A 732 -41.45 -11.53 -13.74
C LYS A 732 -40.62 -11.49 -12.45
N SER A 733 -39.99 -12.60 -12.05
CA SER A 733 -39.11 -12.69 -10.88
C SER A 733 -37.93 -11.71 -10.95
N TRP A 734 -37.38 -11.44 -12.13
CA TRP A 734 -36.23 -10.54 -12.30
C TRP A 734 -36.61 -9.05 -12.20
N LEU A 735 -35.81 -8.30 -11.44
CA LEU A 735 -35.96 -6.85 -11.24
C LEU A 735 -34.75 -6.10 -11.83
N GLU A 736 -34.94 -4.83 -12.20
CA GLU A 736 -33.85 -4.00 -12.78
C GLU A 736 -32.68 -3.82 -11.79
N PRO A 737 -31.42 -4.11 -12.19
CA PRO A 737 -30.24 -3.92 -11.35
C PRO A 737 -30.09 -2.49 -10.83
N MET A 738 -29.77 -2.35 -9.54
CA MET A 738 -29.78 -1.07 -8.83
C MET A 738 -28.45 -0.74 -8.14
N SER A 739 -28.23 0.54 -7.83
CA SER A 739 -27.09 0.95 -7.00
C SER A 739 -27.40 0.83 -5.51
N TYR A 740 -26.38 0.75 -4.64
CA TYR A 740 -26.57 0.63 -3.18
C TYR A 740 -27.48 1.73 -2.62
N LYS A 741 -27.34 2.97 -3.09
CA LYS A 741 -28.26 4.07 -2.73
C LYS A 741 -29.69 3.89 -3.27
N GLN A 742 -29.88 3.29 -4.45
CA GLN A 742 -31.21 2.95 -4.94
C GLN A 742 -31.84 1.81 -4.13
N PHE A 743 -31.02 0.88 -3.62
CA PHE A 743 -31.47 -0.18 -2.71
C PHE A 743 -31.91 0.43 -1.36
N SER A 744 -31.10 1.28 -0.71
CA SER A 744 -31.54 1.95 0.53
C SER A 744 -32.74 2.89 0.33
N ASN A 745 -32.87 3.54 -0.83
CA ASN A 745 -34.05 4.36 -1.16
C ASN A 745 -35.31 3.52 -1.44
N LEU A 746 -35.18 2.36 -2.09
CA LEU A 746 -36.25 1.37 -2.27
C LEU A 746 -36.75 0.89 -0.91
N LEU A 747 -35.82 0.48 -0.04
CA LEU A 747 -36.10 0.05 1.32
C LEU A 747 -36.76 1.14 2.18
N ALA A 748 -36.63 2.41 1.79
CA ALA A 748 -37.30 3.57 2.41
C ALA A 748 -38.54 4.06 1.64
N GLY A 749 -39.15 3.24 0.77
CA GLY A 749 -40.43 3.52 0.10
C GLY A 749 -40.39 4.53 -1.06
N LYS A 750 -39.23 4.74 -1.70
CA LYS A 750 -39.01 5.86 -2.66
C LYS A 750 -38.61 5.41 -4.07
N ASN A 751 -39.13 4.28 -4.55
CA ASN A 751 -38.77 3.69 -5.84
C ASN A 751 -39.85 2.74 -6.37
N LYS A 752 -40.10 2.70 -7.69
CA LYS A 752 -41.08 1.80 -8.35
C LYS A 752 -40.93 0.31 -7.99
N ILE A 753 -39.72 -0.11 -7.62
CA ILE A 753 -39.43 -1.51 -7.27
C ILE A 753 -39.88 -1.83 -5.83
N TYR A 754 -40.04 -0.82 -4.96
CA TYR A 754 -40.74 -0.99 -3.68
C TYR A 754 -42.21 -1.35 -3.93
N ASP A 755 -42.88 -0.61 -4.82
CA ASP A 755 -44.29 -0.85 -5.16
C ASP A 755 -44.50 -2.27 -5.71
N ILE A 756 -43.62 -2.72 -6.62
CA ILE A 756 -43.62 -4.07 -7.18
C ILE A 756 -43.37 -5.15 -6.12
N LEU A 757 -42.51 -4.90 -5.13
CA LEU A 757 -42.26 -5.85 -4.04
C LEU A 757 -43.42 -5.86 -3.03
N LEU A 758 -44.02 -4.70 -2.75
CA LEU A 758 -45.19 -4.54 -1.89
C LEU A 758 -46.41 -5.30 -2.45
N GLU A 759 -46.65 -5.19 -3.77
CA GLU A 759 -47.69 -5.93 -4.50
C GLU A 759 -47.50 -7.46 -4.40
N ARG A 760 -46.26 -7.95 -4.52
CA ARG A 760 -45.94 -9.39 -4.50
C ARG A 760 -45.94 -10.01 -3.11
N ASN A 761 -45.37 -9.29 -2.14
CA ASN A 761 -44.95 -9.85 -0.85
C ASN A 761 -45.83 -9.38 0.32
N GLY A 762 -46.56 -8.28 0.14
CA GLY A 762 -47.37 -7.63 1.15
C GLY A 762 -46.58 -6.67 2.07
N PRO A 763 -47.28 -5.84 2.86
CA PRO A 763 -46.66 -4.79 3.69
C PRO A 763 -45.84 -5.31 4.87
N ASN A 764 -46.11 -6.54 5.34
CA ASN A 764 -45.50 -7.07 6.57
C ASN A 764 -44.00 -7.43 6.39
N ASP A 765 -43.62 -7.85 5.19
CA ASP A 765 -42.22 -8.10 4.81
C ASP A 765 -42.07 -7.98 3.28
N ILE A 766 -41.69 -6.79 2.81
CA ILE A 766 -41.43 -6.53 1.38
C ILE A 766 -40.28 -7.38 0.81
N LEU A 767 -39.45 -8.02 1.63
CA LEU A 767 -38.33 -8.87 1.20
C LEU A 767 -38.63 -10.37 1.33
N LYS A 768 -39.86 -10.75 1.70
CA LYS A 768 -40.32 -12.15 1.67
C LYS A 768 -40.04 -12.78 0.31
N LYS A 769 -39.56 -14.02 0.30
CA LYS A 769 -39.09 -14.76 -0.89
C LYS A 769 -38.31 -13.90 -1.89
N THR A 770 -37.35 -13.12 -1.40
CA THR A 770 -36.48 -12.30 -2.25
C THR A 770 -35.03 -12.74 -2.13
N LEU A 771 -34.41 -13.11 -3.27
CA LEU A 771 -32.96 -13.30 -3.36
C LEU A 771 -32.31 -11.95 -3.68
N ILE A 772 -31.47 -11.48 -2.77
CA ILE A 772 -30.73 -10.22 -2.89
C ILE A 772 -29.28 -10.56 -3.24
N ILE A 773 -28.87 -10.25 -4.46
CA ILE A 773 -27.50 -10.46 -4.93
C ILE A 773 -26.75 -9.13 -4.81
N ILE A 774 -25.71 -9.07 -3.98
CA ILE A 774 -24.91 -7.87 -3.76
C ILE A 774 -23.50 -8.10 -4.31
N ASP A 775 -23.21 -7.43 -5.43
CA ASP A 775 -21.91 -7.44 -6.08
C ASP A 775 -21.01 -6.30 -5.58
N GLU A 776 -19.69 -6.47 -5.72
CA GLU A 776 -18.62 -5.62 -5.12
C GLU A 776 -18.89 -5.19 -3.66
N ALA A 777 -19.43 -6.12 -2.86
CA ALA A 777 -20.10 -5.80 -1.60
C ALA A 777 -19.22 -5.19 -0.49
N HIS A 778 -17.89 -5.24 -0.64
CA HIS A 778 -16.97 -4.52 0.24
C HIS A 778 -17.23 -2.99 0.26
N LYS A 779 -17.90 -2.47 -0.77
CA LYS A 779 -18.38 -1.09 -0.83
C LYS A 779 -19.55 -0.77 0.12
N LEU A 780 -20.19 -1.75 0.76
CA LEU A 780 -21.23 -1.50 1.77
C LEU A 780 -20.68 -0.82 3.03
N TYR A 781 -19.51 -1.27 3.51
CA TYR A 781 -18.95 -0.86 4.81
C TYR A 781 -17.60 -0.13 4.73
N GLY A 782 -16.86 -0.22 3.61
CA GLY A 782 -15.62 0.52 3.38
C GLY A 782 -15.83 2.01 3.06
N GLY A 783 -14.84 2.86 3.34
CA GLY A 783 -14.96 4.32 3.23
C GLY A 783 -15.04 4.89 1.80
N ASP A 784 -14.65 4.11 0.79
CA ASP A 784 -14.35 4.58 -0.58
C ASP A 784 -15.55 5.02 -1.44
N LEU A 785 -16.80 4.71 -1.07
CA LEU A 785 -17.95 5.14 -1.88
C LEU A 785 -18.11 6.67 -1.90
N LYS A 786 -18.41 7.20 -3.10
CA LYS A 786 -18.85 8.60 -3.28
C LYS A 786 -20.11 8.86 -2.45
N ALA A 787 -20.26 10.05 -1.87
CA ALA A 787 -21.46 10.44 -1.12
C ALA A 787 -22.77 10.37 -1.95
N SER A 788 -22.67 10.38 -3.28
CA SER A 788 -23.79 10.14 -4.20
C SER A 788 -24.21 8.67 -4.33
N GLU A 789 -23.35 7.71 -3.96
CA GLU A 789 -23.55 6.26 -4.12
C GLU A 789 -23.65 5.48 -2.79
N ARG A 790 -23.24 6.08 -1.66
CA ARG A 790 -23.34 5.47 -0.31
C ARG A 790 -24.79 5.07 0.01
N PRO A 791 -25.02 3.82 0.47
CA PRO A 791 -26.31 3.41 1.03
C PRO A 791 -26.51 3.97 2.44
N ASP A 792 -27.75 3.89 2.92
CA ASP A 792 -28.04 3.83 4.34
C ASP A 792 -27.94 2.35 4.79
N THR A 793 -26.94 2.03 5.60
CA THR A 793 -26.68 0.66 6.08
C THR A 793 -27.59 0.26 7.24
N GLU A 794 -28.02 1.22 8.06
CA GLU A 794 -28.88 0.97 9.22
C GLU A 794 -30.30 0.60 8.78
N VAL A 795 -30.85 1.31 7.79
CA VAL A 795 -32.12 0.95 7.14
C VAL A 795 -32.04 -0.44 6.49
N MET A 796 -30.91 -0.75 5.83
CA MET A 796 -30.67 -2.05 5.19
C MET A 796 -30.64 -3.21 6.22
N GLU A 797 -29.84 -3.07 7.27
CA GLU A 797 -29.71 -4.09 8.34
C GLU A 797 -31.04 -4.34 9.06
N ASN A 798 -31.77 -3.28 9.40
CA ASN A 798 -33.05 -3.40 10.09
C ASN A 798 -34.11 -4.15 9.25
N LEU A 799 -34.17 -3.93 7.93
CA LEU A 799 -35.16 -4.58 7.07
C LEU A 799 -34.82 -6.03 6.73
N ILE A 800 -33.53 -6.36 6.57
CA ILE A 800 -33.07 -7.76 6.47
C ILE A 800 -33.41 -8.50 7.78
N SER A 801 -33.10 -7.89 8.93
CA SER A 801 -33.43 -8.44 10.25
C SER A 801 -34.95 -8.61 10.45
N ASN A 802 -35.78 -7.67 9.97
CA ASN A 802 -37.23 -7.80 9.99
C ASN A 802 -37.70 -8.99 9.15
N SER A 803 -37.18 -9.16 7.93
CA SER A 803 -37.55 -10.29 7.07
C SER A 803 -37.24 -11.64 7.72
N TYR A 804 -36.09 -11.76 8.40
CA TYR A 804 -35.75 -12.97 9.17
C TYR A 804 -36.74 -13.23 10.31
N LYS A 805 -37.09 -12.18 11.07
CA LYS A 805 -38.02 -12.26 12.22
C LYS A 805 -39.46 -12.56 11.81
N VAL A 806 -39.95 -11.98 10.71
CA VAL A 806 -41.36 -12.03 10.28
C VAL A 806 -41.62 -13.23 9.37
N SER A 807 -40.81 -13.43 8.32
CA SER A 807 -41.07 -14.47 7.31
C SER A 807 -40.41 -15.81 7.62
N GLY A 808 -39.46 -15.85 8.57
CA GLY A 808 -38.86 -17.09 9.05
C GLY A 808 -38.21 -17.88 7.91
N TYR A 809 -38.77 -19.04 7.54
CA TYR A 809 -38.27 -19.84 6.40
C TYR A 809 -38.40 -19.10 5.05
N ASP A 810 -39.50 -18.39 4.83
CA ASP A 810 -39.80 -17.63 3.60
C ASP A 810 -39.11 -16.25 3.56
N SER A 811 -38.16 -15.98 4.46
CA SER A 811 -37.42 -14.70 4.50
C SER A 811 -36.59 -14.45 3.25
N CYS A 812 -36.10 -13.22 3.12
CA CYS A 812 -35.06 -12.90 2.16
C CYS A 812 -33.81 -13.78 2.32
N LYS A 813 -33.04 -13.89 1.25
CA LYS A 813 -31.72 -14.52 1.24
C LYS A 813 -30.69 -13.65 0.53
N LEU A 814 -29.44 -13.67 0.99
CA LEU A 814 -28.38 -12.81 0.46
C LEU A 814 -27.23 -13.61 -0.17
N LEU A 815 -26.91 -13.32 -1.43
CA LEU A 815 -25.68 -13.77 -2.08
C LEU A 815 -24.74 -12.58 -2.23
N ILE A 816 -23.71 -12.52 -1.39
CA ILE A 816 -22.79 -11.38 -1.31
C ILE A 816 -21.49 -11.75 -2.02
N MET A 817 -20.97 -10.89 -2.90
CA MET A 817 -19.86 -11.24 -3.79
C MET A 817 -18.76 -10.16 -3.77
N THR A 818 -17.50 -10.56 -3.59
CA THR A 818 -16.34 -9.65 -3.55
C THR A 818 -15.01 -10.41 -3.64
N ALA A 819 -13.96 -9.78 -4.18
CA ALA A 819 -12.59 -10.31 -4.12
C ALA A 819 -11.85 -9.95 -2.82
N THR A 820 -12.24 -8.84 -2.21
CA THR A 820 -11.60 -8.24 -1.02
C THR A 820 -12.71 -7.85 -0.05
N PRO A 821 -13.20 -8.75 0.84
CA PRO A 821 -14.36 -8.48 1.72
C PRO A 821 -14.11 -7.44 2.82
N PHE A 822 -12.90 -6.90 2.89
CA PHE A 822 -12.51 -5.77 3.72
C PHE A 822 -11.50 -4.92 2.96
N THR A 823 -11.54 -3.61 3.25
CA THR A 823 -10.70 -2.59 2.62
C THR A 823 -9.94 -1.75 3.65
N ASP A 824 -10.63 -0.99 4.50
CA ASP A 824 -10.01 -0.14 5.53
C ASP A 824 -9.77 -0.91 6.85
N SER A 825 -10.64 -1.89 7.16
CA SER A 825 -10.65 -2.67 8.39
C SER A 825 -11.13 -4.11 8.16
N PRO A 826 -10.44 -5.13 8.71
CA PRO A 826 -10.87 -6.54 8.61
C PRO A 826 -12.24 -6.79 9.25
N LEU A 827 -12.71 -5.89 10.12
CA LEU A 827 -14.02 -6.00 10.76
C LEU A 827 -15.18 -5.79 9.77
N GLU A 828 -14.92 -5.21 8.58
CA GLU A 828 -15.88 -5.15 7.46
C GLU A 828 -16.34 -6.56 7.02
N LEU A 829 -15.47 -7.58 7.10
CA LEU A 829 -15.85 -8.98 6.86
C LEU A 829 -16.96 -9.41 7.81
N PHE A 830 -16.85 -9.05 9.09
CA PHE A 830 -17.81 -9.44 10.11
C PHE A 830 -19.10 -8.63 10.00
N SER A 831 -19.04 -7.36 9.57
CA SER A 831 -20.24 -6.61 9.17
C SER A 831 -21.00 -7.30 8.03
N LEU A 832 -20.29 -7.71 6.96
CA LEU A 832 -20.90 -8.45 5.84
C LEU A 832 -21.49 -9.80 6.27
N ILE A 833 -20.78 -10.56 7.10
CA ILE A 833 -21.26 -11.85 7.60
C ILE A 833 -22.45 -11.69 8.54
N ASN A 834 -22.48 -10.65 9.38
CA ASN A 834 -23.56 -10.40 10.33
C ASN A 834 -24.91 -10.13 9.64
N LEU A 835 -24.91 -9.71 8.36
CA LEU A 835 -26.12 -9.63 7.54
C LEU A 835 -26.81 -10.99 7.35
N PHE A 836 -26.11 -12.11 7.52
CA PHE A 836 -26.67 -13.46 7.37
C PHE A 836 -27.19 -14.06 8.68
N ILE A 837 -27.11 -13.32 9.80
CA ILE A 837 -27.29 -13.88 11.14
C ILE A 837 -28.63 -13.47 11.72
N GLU A 838 -29.45 -14.46 12.07
CA GLU A 838 -30.82 -14.29 12.58
C GLU A 838 -30.90 -13.87 14.05
N HIS A 839 -29.85 -14.13 14.84
CA HIS A 839 -29.82 -13.92 16.29
C HIS A 839 -28.59 -13.09 16.71
N GLU A 840 -28.81 -12.05 17.52
CA GLU A 840 -27.73 -11.14 17.95
C GLU A 840 -26.58 -11.86 18.70
N SER A 841 -26.88 -12.93 19.43
CA SER A 841 -25.87 -13.79 20.10
C SER A 841 -24.90 -14.48 19.13
N ASP A 842 -25.36 -14.76 17.91
CA ASP A 842 -24.61 -15.52 16.92
C ASP A 842 -23.69 -14.63 16.07
N LYS A 843 -23.92 -13.30 16.08
CA LYS A 843 -23.08 -12.31 15.38
C LYS A 843 -21.63 -12.32 15.90
N ILE A 844 -20.72 -11.86 15.06
CA ILE A 844 -19.32 -11.59 15.43
C ILE A 844 -19.21 -10.10 15.75
N THR A 845 -18.61 -9.73 16.89
CA THR A 845 -18.49 -8.31 17.25
C THR A 845 -17.65 -7.55 16.24
N THR A 846 -18.18 -6.41 15.79
CA THR A 846 -17.49 -5.42 14.97
C THR A 846 -16.85 -4.32 15.82
N ASN A 847 -17.00 -4.36 17.15
CA ASN A 847 -16.23 -3.52 18.06
C ASN A 847 -14.79 -4.03 18.15
N LYS A 848 -13.84 -3.20 17.74
CA LYS A 848 -12.40 -3.50 17.67
C LYS A 848 -11.82 -4.03 18.99
N GLU A 849 -12.11 -3.40 20.13
CA GLU A 849 -11.48 -3.75 21.41
C GLU A 849 -12.16 -4.97 22.05
N GLU A 850 -13.47 -5.14 21.82
CA GLU A 850 -14.17 -6.38 22.15
C GLU A 850 -13.66 -7.56 21.31
N PHE A 851 -13.45 -7.35 20.01
CA PHE A 851 -12.89 -8.37 19.11
C PHE A 851 -11.49 -8.79 19.54
N LYS A 852 -10.61 -7.83 19.88
CA LYS A 852 -9.29 -8.12 20.44
C LYS A 852 -9.42 -8.99 21.70
N LYS A 853 -10.29 -8.62 22.65
CA LYS A 853 -10.52 -9.36 23.89
C LYS A 853 -11.08 -10.78 23.69
N GLN A 854 -11.92 -11.00 22.68
CA GLN A 854 -12.57 -12.29 22.43
C GLN A 854 -11.73 -13.26 21.57
N TYR A 855 -11.03 -12.75 20.55
CA TYR A 855 -10.41 -13.60 19.52
C TYR A 855 -8.88 -13.53 19.49
N MET A 856 -8.26 -12.45 19.99
CA MET A 856 -6.83 -12.18 19.81
C MET A 856 -6.02 -12.33 21.11
N THR A 857 -4.70 -12.44 20.98
CA THR A 857 -3.75 -12.38 22.11
C THR A 857 -3.26 -10.94 22.32
N SER A 858 -2.54 -10.71 23.42
CA SER A 858 -1.80 -9.46 23.69
C SER A 858 -0.79 -9.07 22.61
N GLU A 859 -0.29 -10.06 21.85
CA GLU A 859 0.63 -9.87 20.71
C GLU A 859 -0.09 -9.40 19.43
N ASN A 860 -1.42 -9.20 19.48
CA ASN A 860 -2.27 -8.81 18.34
C ASN A 860 -2.27 -9.83 17.19
N ILE A 861 -2.24 -11.12 17.55
CA ILE A 861 -2.47 -12.27 16.66
C ILE A 861 -3.70 -13.06 17.13
N LEU A 862 -4.35 -13.82 16.26
CA LEU A 862 -5.50 -14.65 16.64
C LEU A 862 -5.05 -15.75 17.62
N SER A 863 -5.86 -15.98 18.64
CA SER A 863 -5.66 -17.09 19.58
C SER A 863 -6.20 -18.40 19.00
N THR A 864 -5.67 -19.55 19.43
CA THR A 864 -6.15 -20.88 19.00
C THR A 864 -7.65 -21.09 19.30
N ASN A 865 -8.15 -20.49 20.38
CA ASN A 865 -9.59 -20.51 20.69
C ASN A 865 -10.37 -19.52 19.81
N GLY A 866 -9.84 -18.32 19.56
CA GLY A 866 -10.41 -17.37 18.61
C GLY A 866 -10.60 -17.94 17.21
N VAL A 867 -9.58 -18.65 16.67
CA VAL A 867 -9.69 -19.36 15.37
C VAL A 867 -10.81 -20.41 15.39
N LYS A 868 -10.93 -21.20 16.46
CA LYS A 868 -12.02 -22.19 16.60
C LYS A 868 -13.41 -21.55 16.69
N LEU A 869 -13.54 -20.43 17.40
CA LEU A 869 -14.81 -19.69 17.53
C LEU A 869 -15.21 -19.05 16.20
N LEU A 870 -14.27 -18.42 15.49
CA LEU A 870 -14.49 -17.89 14.15
C LEU A 870 -14.85 -19.01 13.16
N ALA A 871 -14.14 -20.13 13.17
CA ALA A 871 -14.46 -21.27 12.29
C ALA A 871 -15.90 -21.75 12.47
N ASN A 872 -16.39 -21.88 13.70
CA ASN A 872 -17.78 -22.24 13.96
C ASN A 872 -18.77 -21.12 13.55
N LYS A 873 -18.54 -19.86 13.91
CA LYS A 873 -19.43 -18.73 13.54
C LYS A 873 -19.46 -18.45 12.02
N LEU A 874 -18.41 -18.80 11.28
CA LEU A 874 -18.32 -18.67 9.81
C LEU A 874 -18.75 -19.93 9.05
N THR A 875 -19.01 -21.06 9.75
CA THR A 875 -19.34 -22.34 9.10
C THR A 875 -20.57 -22.22 8.20
N GLY A 876 -20.39 -22.61 6.94
CA GLY A 876 -21.42 -22.62 5.89
C GLY A 876 -21.68 -21.29 5.19
N LEU A 877 -21.06 -20.18 5.65
CA LEU A 877 -21.35 -18.81 5.20
C LEU A 877 -20.33 -18.22 4.21
N ILE A 878 -19.20 -18.89 3.95
CA ILE A 878 -18.16 -18.44 3.02
C ILE A 878 -17.90 -19.53 1.99
N SER A 879 -17.92 -19.18 0.71
CA SER A 879 -17.26 -19.92 -0.38
C SER A 879 -16.03 -19.12 -0.81
N TYR A 880 -14.91 -19.80 -1.06
CA TYR A 880 -13.66 -19.16 -1.44
C TYR A 880 -13.11 -19.74 -2.74
N LEU A 881 -12.78 -18.88 -3.70
CA LEU A 881 -12.16 -19.28 -4.95
C LEU A 881 -11.08 -18.28 -5.35
N ASN A 882 -9.84 -18.77 -5.44
CA ASN A 882 -8.74 -18.00 -5.99
C ASN A 882 -8.22 -18.71 -7.24
N ARG A 883 -8.27 -18.02 -8.39
CA ARG A 883 -7.69 -18.47 -9.66
C ARG A 883 -6.50 -17.61 -10.10
N GLU A 884 -6.05 -16.67 -9.28
CA GLU A 884 -4.82 -15.89 -9.54
C GLU A 884 -3.60 -16.81 -9.66
N LYS A 885 -3.61 -17.98 -8.99
CA LYS A 885 -2.60 -19.06 -9.06
C LYS A 885 -2.87 -20.13 -10.13
N ASP A 886 -3.72 -19.85 -11.12
CA ASP A 886 -4.02 -20.78 -12.21
C ASP A 886 -3.24 -20.37 -13.47
N PRO A 887 -2.01 -20.86 -13.68
CA PRO A 887 -1.15 -20.46 -14.79
C PRO A 887 -1.75 -20.77 -16.17
N THR A 888 -2.76 -21.65 -16.24
CA THR A 888 -3.39 -22.04 -17.51
C THR A 888 -4.25 -20.93 -18.12
N GLN A 889 -4.76 -20.02 -17.30
CA GLN A 889 -5.66 -18.93 -17.71
C GLN A 889 -5.33 -17.57 -17.09
N PHE A 890 -4.45 -17.48 -16.10
CA PHE A 890 -4.10 -16.23 -15.43
C PHE A 890 -2.58 -16.02 -15.44
N ALA A 891 -2.16 -14.79 -15.65
CA ALA A 891 -0.76 -14.42 -15.47
C ALA A 891 -0.35 -14.50 -13.99
N GLN A 892 0.87 -14.96 -13.75
CA GLN A 892 1.41 -15.29 -12.44
C GLN A 892 2.28 -14.12 -11.94
N PRO A 893 1.85 -13.38 -10.89
CA PRO A 893 2.60 -12.23 -10.40
C PRO A 893 3.91 -12.65 -9.73
N ILE A 894 5.02 -12.10 -10.22
CA ILE A 894 6.36 -12.26 -9.64
C ILE A 894 6.71 -10.93 -8.96
N MET A 895 6.75 -10.92 -7.63
CA MET A 895 6.85 -9.69 -6.84
C MET A 895 8.31 -9.23 -6.67
N ILE A 896 8.72 -8.18 -7.39
CA ILE A 896 10.08 -7.61 -7.35
C ILE A 896 10.05 -6.27 -6.60
N ASN A 897 10.22 -6.27 -5.28
CA ASN A 897 10.28 -5.01 -4.55
C ASN A 897 11.64 -4.30 -4.81
N VAL A 898 11.61 -2.99 -5.08
CA VAL A 898 12.80 -2.20 -5.43
C VAL A 898 13.07 -1.18 -4.31
N PRO A 899 14.06 -1.40 -3.43
CA PRO A 899 14.59 -0.35 -2.55
C PRO A 899 15.33 0.74 -3.35
N ILE A 900 15.17 1.98 -2.91
CA ILE A 900 15.93 3.16 -3.39
C ILE A 900 16.28 4.03 -2.18
N LEU A 901 17.54 4.44 -2.04
CA LEU A 901 17.95 5.34 -0.96
C LEU A 901 17.36 6.74 -1.12
N MET A 902 16.74 7.28 -0.06
CA MET A 902 16.25 8.66 -0.10
C MET A 902 17.40 9.68 -0.20
N THR A 903 17.14 10.78 -0.92
CA THR A 903 18.13 11.86 -1.07
C THR A 903 18.30 12.63 0.24
N HIS A 904 19.56 12.81 0.63
CA HIS A 904 19.97 13.32 1.93
C HIS A 904 21.31 14.07 1.80
N VAL A 905 21.65 14.88 2.80
CA VAL A 905 22.94 15.53 2.89
C VAL A 905 23.95 14.52 3.45
N GLU A 906 24.97 14.16 2.67
CA GLU A 906 25.92 13.11 3.08
C GLU A 906 26.90 13.54 4.19
N ASN A 907 27.18 14.85 4.30
CA ASN A 907 28.21 15.40 5.19
C ASN A 907 27.62 15.84 6.54
N GLU A 908 28.06 15.21 7.64
CA GLU A 908 27.57 15.48 9.00
C GLU A 908 27.70 16.95 9.45
N GLU A 909 28.81 17.62 9.11
CA GLU A 909 29.06 19.00 9.52
C GLU A 909 28.09 19.97 8.82
N LEU A 910 27.84 19.75 7.53
CA LEU A 910 26.83 20.49 6.76
C LEU A 910 25.41 20.22 7.26
N ARG A 911 25.07 19.00 7.69
CA ARG A 911 23.77 18.69 8.30
C ARG A 911 23.52 19.50 9.57
N ASP A 912 24.49 19.50 10.49
CA ASP A 912 24.37 20.28 11.74
C ASP A 912 24.20 21.78 11.45
N ILE A 913 24.94 22.33 10.48
CA ILE A 913 24.80 23.75 10.08
C ILE A 913 23.43 24.04 9.43
N VAL A 914 22.92 23.15 8.58
CA VAL A 914 21.63 23.31 7.88
C VAL A 914 20.44 23.18 8.85
N PHE A 915 20.47 22.21 9.77
CA PHE A 915 19.32 21.86 10.61
C PHE A 915 19.31 22.49 12.01
N LEU A 916 20.48 22.79 12.60
CA LEU A 916 20.58 23.48 13.89
C LEU A 916 20.81 25.01 13.74
N ASN A 917 20.99 25.50 12.50
CA ASN A 917 21.36 26.89 12.19
C ASN A 917 22.55 27.41 13.02
N THR A 918 23.57 26.58 13.24
CA THR A 918 24.77 26.96 14.00
C THR A 918 25.49 28.13 13.32
N LYS A 919 25.87 29.15 14.12
CA LYS A 919 26.54 30.36 13.61
C LYS A 919 27.95 30.02 13.09
N ILE A 920 28.07 29.83 11.78
CA ILE A 920 29.33 29.53 11.07
C ILE A 920 30.46 30.51 11.43
N ASN A 921 30.15 31.79 11.66
CA ASN A 921 31.14 32.84 11.93
C ASN A 921 32.00 32.58 13.17
N LYS A 922 31.50 31.86 14.20
CA LYS A 922 32.16 31.68 15.51
C LYS A 922 33.62 31.22 15.45
N VAL A 923 34.03 30.53 14.40
CA VAL A 923 35.42 30.05 14.22
C VAL A 923 36.33 31.17 13.69
N ALA A 924 35.83 32.06 12.82
CA ALA A 924 36.57 33.23 12.37
C ALA A 924 36.72 34.26 13.50
N ASP A 925 35.65 34.48 14.26
CA ASP A 925 35.60 35.42 15.40
C ASP A 925 36.74 35.13 16.42
N ILE A 926 36.97 33.86 16.76
CA ILE A 926 38.03 33.43 17.71
C ILE A 926 39.45 33.65 17.14
N VAL A 927 39.67 33.41 15.84
CA VAL A 927 40.98 33.62 15.20
C VAL A 927 41.30 35.12 15.06
N GLU A 928 40.26 35.96 14.85
CA GLU A 928 40.36 37.42 14.87
C GLU A 928 40.82 37.94 16.24
N GLU A 929 40.20 37.48 17.33
CA GLU A 929 40.59 37.82 18.71
C GLU A 929 42.06 37.47 19.01
N GLN A 930 42.51 36.26 18.63
CA GLN A 930 43.91 35.84 18.82
C GLN A 930 44.90 36.69 18.01
N ILE A 931 44.55 37.09 16.79
CA ILE A 931 45.36 37.99 15.95
C ILE A 931 45.46 39.39 16.58
N VAL A 932 44.42 39.90 17.25
CA VAL A 932 44.46 41.18 17.98
C VAL A 932 45.42 41.08 19.18
N VAL A 933 45.28 40.05 20.03
CA VAL A 933 46.13 39.84 21.21
C VAL A 933 47.62 39.68 20.83
N LEU A 934 47.93 38.96 19.75
CA LEU A 934 49.31 38.81 19.27
C LEU A 934 49.89 40.13 18.75
N LYS A 935 49.13 40.93 17.99
CA LYS A 935 49.57 42.28 17.57
C LYS A 935 49.88 43.17 18.76
N GLU A 936 49.08 43.12 19.81
CA GLU A 936 49.27 43.93 21.01
C GLU A 936 50.52 43.51 21.81
N LYS A 937 50.73 42.21 22.02
CA LYS A 937 51.98 41.68 22.61
C LYS A 937 53.22 42.14 21.83
N ILE A 938 53.21 41.98 20.51
CA ILE A 938 54.33 42.38 19.64
C ILE A 938 54.55 43.90 19.69
N LYS A 939 53.48 44.71 19.72
CA LYS A 939 53.56 46.17 19.90
C LYS A 939 54.26 46.53 21.21
N ASN A 940 53.84 45.91 22.32
CA ASN A 940 54.35 46.22 23.66
C ASN A 940 55.83 45.81 23.80
N MET A 941 56.22 44.62 23.33
CA MET A 941 57.62 44.19 23.29
C MET A 941 58.47 45.04 22.32
N LYS A 942 57.90 45.55 21.21
CA LYS A 942 58.60 46.50 20.32
C LYS A 942 58.76 47.89 20.92
N THR A 943 57.91 48.31 21.87
CA THR A 943 58.17 49.51 22.68
C THR A 943 59.23 49.26 23.75
N GLU A 944 59.15 48.14 24.46
CA GLU A 944 60.13 47.69 25.46
C GLU A 944 61.55 47.62 24.88
N TYR A 945 61.73 46.92 23.75
CA TYR A 945 62.98 46.87 22.98
C TYR A 945 63.48 48.26 22.58
N LYS A 946 62.59 49.20 22.22
CA LYS A 946 62.99 50.57 21.88
C LYS A 946 63.48 51.33 23.11
N THR A 947 62.85 51.18 24.27
CA THR A 947 63.32 51.79 25.53
C THR A 947 64.66 51.22 26.00
N GLU A 948 64.83 49.90 26.02
CA GLU A 948 66.11 49.26 26.39
C GLU A 948 67.24 49.60 25.41
N LYS A 949 66.93 49.67 24.11
CA LYS A 949 67.91 50.11 23.11
C LYS A 949 68.25 51.61 23.25
N ALA A 950 67.28 52.44 23.66
CA ALA A 950 67.52 53.87 23.88
C ALA A 950 68.44 54.12 25.07
N THR A 951 68.27 53.40 26.19
CA THR A 951 69.21 53.45 27.33
C THR A 951 70.60 52.93 26.94
N LEU A 952 70.69 51.82 26.20
CA LEU A 952 71.97 51.33 25.65
C LEU A 952 72.69 52.38 24.79
N THR A 953 71.95 53.20 24.01
CA THR A 953 72.56 54.26 23.19
C THR A 953 72.93 55.54 23.94
N LYS A 954 72.28 55.84 25.08
CA LYS A 954 72.53 57.08 25.84
C LYS A 954 73.73 56.99 26.80
N SER A 955 74.13 55.78 27.20
CA SER A 955 75.05 55.57 28.33
C SER A 955 76.35 54.83 27.94
N LYS A 956 77.04 55.30 26.89
CA LYS A 956 78.28 54.67 26.37
C LYS A 956 79.53 54.81 27.27
N SER A 957 79.43 55.50 28.41
CA SER A 957 80.59 55.89 29.24
C SER A 957 80.40 55.67 30.76
N SER A 958 79.40 54.88 31.19
CA SER A 958 79.02 54.78 32.62
C SER A 958 78.65 53.38 33.12
N TYR A 959 79.01 52.31 32.39
CA TYR A 959 78.68 50.92 32.75
C TYR A 959 79.92 50.03 32.69
N SER A 960 79.96 49.00 33.54
CA SER A 960 81.00 47.97 33.47
C SER A 960 80.85 47.10 32.21
N LYS A 961 81.95 46.44 31.84
CA LYS A 961 82.01 45.58 30.65
C LYS A 961 81.05 44.38 30.74
N GLU A 962 80.75 43.91 31.95
CA GLU A 962 79.83 42.80 32.22
C GLU A 962 78.37 43.24 32.10
N GLU A 963 77.99 44.38 32.70
CA GLU A 963 76.63 44.94 32.60
C GLU A 963 76.23 45.23 31.15
N PHE A 964 77.14 45.83 30.37
CA PHE A 964 76.90 46.11 28.95
C PHE A 964 76.69 44.82 28.14
N THR A 965 77.45 43.76 28.46
CA THR A 965 77.30 42.44 27.81
C THR A 965 75.94 41.82 28.16
N LYS A 966 75.58 41.83 29.45
CA LYS A 966 74.31 41.29 29.97
C LYS A 966 73.08 42.00 29.38
N LEU A 967 73.13 43.33 29.25
CA LEU A 967 72.04 44.12 28.63
C LEU A 967 71.94 43.88 27.11
N ASN A 968 73.07 43.72 26.43
CA ASN A 968 73.11 43.36 25.01
C ASN A 968 72.56 41.95 24.75
N ASP A 969 72.84 40.99 25.63
CA ASP A 969 72.28 39.63 25.53
C ASP A 969 70.78 39.58 25.84
N ASN A 970 70.29 40.35 26.82
CA ASN A 970 68.85 40.56 27.03
C ASN A 970 68.18 41.12 25.76
N LEU A 971 68.76 42.15 25.12
CA LEU A 971 68.26 42.72 23.87
C LEU A 971 68.24 41.72 22.70
N LYS A 972 69.19 40.76 22.64
CA LYS A 972 69.17 39.66 21.66
C LYS A 972 68.01 38.69 21.93
N VAL A 973 67.80 38.30 23.20
CA VAL A 973 66.69 37.42 23.61
C VAL A 973 65.34 38.09 23.30
N LEU A 974 65.17 39.37 23.66
CA LEU A 974 63.92 40.11 23.46
C LEU A 974 63.63 40.31 21.96
N LEU A 975 64.66 40.58 21.14
CA LEU A 975 64.53 40.63 19.67
C LEU A 975 64.26 39.26 19.03
N LYS A 976 64.75 38.16 19.62
CA LYS A 976 64.36 36.79 19.20
C LYS A 976 62.88 36.55 19.49
N ASN A 977 62.45 36.78 20.73
CA ASN A 977 61.06 36.57 21.14
C ASN A 977 60.06 37.38 20.28
N ILE A 978 60.43 38.60 19.86
CA ILE A 978 59.65 39.39 18.90
C ILE A 978 59.52 38.67 17.54
N LYS A 979 60.62 38.11 16.99
CA LYS A 979 60.57 37.36 15.71
C LYS A 979 59.71 36.11 15.82
N ASP A 980 59.89 35.34 16.89
CA ASP A 980 59.14 34.10 17.13
C ASP A 980 57.62 34.39 17.18
N LEU A 981 57.21 35.50 17.83
CA LEU A 981 55.83 35.99 17.83
C LEU A 981 55.35 36.55 16.48
N GLU A 982 56.23 37.14 15.66
CA GLU A 982 55.87 37.61 14.31
C GLU A 982 55.66 36.45 13.33
N GLU A 983 56.41 35.36 13.48
CA GLU A 983 56.18 34.11 12.75
C GLU A 983 54.87 33.45 13.18
N GLU A 984 54.60 33.37 14.49
CA GLU A 984 53.31 32.90 15.03
C GLU A 984 52.13 33.75 14.51
N LEU A 985 52.23 35.08 14.53
CA LEU A 985 51.21 35.97 13.99
C LEU A 985 50.96 35.73 12.50
N ASN A 986 52.00 35.45 11.71
CA ASN A 986 51.84 35.14 10.27
C ASN A 986 51.16 33.78 10.05
N LYS A 987 51.47 32.78 10.87
CA LYS A 987 50.79 31.47 10.88
C LYS A 987 49.28 31.62 11.17
N TYR A 988 48.89 32.46 12.12
CA TYR A 988 47.48 32.77 12.38
C TYR A 988 46.81 33.56 11.24
N LYS A 989 47.49 34.53 10.59
CA LYS A 989 46.94 35.23 9.40
C LYS A 989 46.61 34.26 8.26
N ASN A 990 47.52 33.33 7.94
CA ASN A 990 47.29 32.33 6.89
C ASN A 990 46.12 31.41 7.27
N THR A 991 46.08 30.99 8.54
CA THR A 991 44.96 30.19 9.09
C THR A 991 43.61 30.92 8.99
N LYS A 992 43.59 32.26 9.15
CA LYS A 992 42.38 33.09 8.94
C LYS A 992 41.94 33.06 7.47
N TYR A 993 42.84 33.28 6.51
CA TYR A 993 42.53 33.27 5.08
C TYR A 993 41.95 31.93 4.59
N ASP A 994 42.54 30.81 5.01
CA ASP A 994 42.03 29.47 4.69
C ASP A 994 40.66 29.24 5.34
N SER A 995 40.48 29.70 6.57
CA SER A 995 39.21 29.61 7.30
C SER A 995 38.10 30.44 6.64
N GLU A 996 38.38 31.67 6.22
CA GLU A 996 37.42 32.53 5.49
C GLU A 996 37.01 31.91 4.15
N THR A 997 37.98 31.37 3.40
CA THR A 997 37.75 30.68 2.13
C THR A 997 36.87 29.44 2.33
N LYS A 998 37.19 28.61 3.33
CA LYS A 998 36.39 27.42 3.69
C LYS A 998 34.99 27.81 4.20
N ILE A 999 34.86 28.89 4.96
CA ILE A 999 33.58 29.44 5.43
C ILE A 999 32.73 29.94 4.25
N LYS A 1000 33.33 30.57 3.23
CA LYS A 1000 32.64 30.99 2.00
C LYS A 1000 32.12 29.79 1.21
N GLU A 1001 32.94 28.75 1.06
CA GLU A 1001 32.55 27.50 0.39
C GLU A 1001 31.42 26.78 1.13
N LEU A 1002 31.51 26.67 2.46
CA LEU A 1002 30.45 26.10 3.31
C LEU A 1002 29.15 26.93 3.23
N LYS A 1003 29.23 28.26 3.21
CA LYS A 1003 28.06 29.14 3.06
C LYS A 1003 27.32 28.92 1.73
N GLU A 1004 28.05 28.75 0.61
CA GLU A 1004 27.43 28.39 -0.67
C GLU A 1004 26.86 26.95 -0.67
N LYS A 1005 27.55 25.96 -0.10
CA LYS A 1005 27.00 24.59 0.04
C LYS A 1005 25.71 24.55 0.88
N VAL A 1006 25.66 25.30 1.99
CA VAL A 1006 24.44 25.46 2.82
C VAL A 1006 23.32 26.17 2.04
N LYS A 1007 23.65 27.20 1.25
CA LYS A 1007 22.70 27.91 0.38
C LYS A 1007 22.16 27.00 -0.74
N GLN A 1008 23.00 26.16 -1.35
CA GLN A 1008 22.59 25.14 -2.31
C GLN A 1008 21.60 24.15 -1.66
N ILE A 1009 21.95 23.57 -0.51
CA ILE A 1009 21.06 22.65 0.23
C ILE A 1009 19.72 23.33 0.57
N LYS A 1010 19.71 24.59 1.00
CA LYS A 1010 18.47 25.33 1.33
C LYS A 1010 17.59 25.65 0.10
N HIS A 1011 18.10 25.54 -1.13
CA HIS A 1011 17.33 25.64 -2.37
C HIS A 1011 17.07 24.29 -3.05
N SER A 1012 17.82 23.24 -2.66
CA SER A 1012 17.76 21.88 -3.20
C SER A 1012 16.40 21.22 -3.02
N LEU A 1013 16.20 20.12 -3.76
CA LEU A 1013 15.00 19.29 -3.64
C LEU A 1013 15.26 17.98 -2.85
N LEU A 1014 16.34 17.91 -2.07
CA LEU A 1014 16.66 16.74 -1.23
C LEU A 1014 15.49 16.34 -0.32
N GLN A 1015 15.13 15.06 -0.33
CA GLN A 1015 13.98 14.51 0.38
C GLN A 1015 14.12 14.65 1.90
N GLU A 1016 15.32 14.53 2.46
CA GLU A 1016 15.61 14.83 3.87
C GLU A 1016 15.29 16.29 4.24
N TYR A 1017 15.79 17.25 3.44
CA TYR A 1017 15.63 18.67 3.72
C TYR A 1017 14.16 19.09 3.63
N ILE A 1018 13.42 18.57 2.64
CA ILE A 1018 12.00 18.83 2.47
C ILE A 1018 11.15 18.11 3.55
N LEU A 1019 11.51 16.90 3.96
CA LEU A 1019 10.87 16.20 5.09
C LEU A 1019 10.92 17.06 6.36
N TYR A 1020 12.12 17.49 6.75
CA TYR A 1020 12.33 18.32 7.94
C TYR A 1020 11.60 19.67 7.83
N THR A 1021 11.79 20.41 6.73
CA THR A 1021 11.25 21.78 6.60
C THR A 1021 9.75 21.86 6.32
N LYS A 1022 9.10 20.81 5.79
CA LYS A 1022 7.69 20.90 5.37
C LYS A 1022 6.71 20.01 6.11
N CYS A 1023 7.12 18.85 6.64
CA CYS A 1023 6.13 17.94 7.22
C CYS A 1023 5.68 18.34 8.62
N GLY A 1024 6.47 19.18 9.30
CA GLY A 1024 6.10 19.80 10.58
C GLY A 1024 6.17 18.83 11.76
N HIS A 1025 6.39 19.37 12.96
CA HIS A 1025 6.56 18.59 14.20
C HIS A 1025 7.70 17.54 14.15
N LEU A 1026 8.64 17.69 13.21
CA LEU A 1026 9.85 16.89 13.12
C LEU A 1026 11.04 17.70 13.63
N ASN A 1027 11.75 17.14 14.60
CA ASN A 1027 12.90 17.74 15.26
C ASN A 1027 14.21 17.10 14.74
N TYR A 1028 15.31 17.84 14.71
CA TYR A 1028 16.65 17.31 14.41
C TYR A 1028 17.51 17.35 15.68
N LYS A 1029 18.26 16.27 15.96
CA LYS A 1029 19.24 16.21 17.06
C LYS A 1029 20.52 15.54 16.58
N ASN A 1030 21.65 16.00 17.11
CA ASN A 1030 22.98 15.50 16.80
C ASN A 1030 23.34 14.32 17.71
N ASN A 1031 23.80 13.19 17.14
CA ASN A 1031 24.20 11.99 17.88
C ASN A 1031 25.33 12.25 18.90
N LYS A 1032 26.16 13.28 18.70
CA LYS A 1032 27.38 13.53 19.48
C LYS A 1032 27.14 13.79 20.98
N THR A 1033 25.90 14.05 21.42
CA THR A 1033 25.58 14.21 22.86
C THR A 1033 25.51 12.89 23.65
N ASN A 1034 25.31 11.75 22.98
CA ASN A 1034 25.03 10.47 23.66
C ASN A 1034 26.26 9.57 23.82
N SER A 1035 27.43 9.96 23.30
CA SER A 1035 28.70 9.24 23.50
C SER A 1035 29.76 10.13 24.14
N THR A 1036 30.00 9.90 25.43
CA THR A 1036 30.97 10.58 26.30
C THR A 1036 30.71 12.06 26.63
N ARG A 1037 30.63 12.35 27.94
CA ARG A 1037 31.23 13.56 28.51
C ARG A 1037 32.76 13.49 28.32
N LYS A 1038 33.25 13.69 27.10
CA LYS A 1038 34.63 14.15 26.92
C LYS A 1038 34.60 15.66 27.05
N SER A 1039 35.05 16.14 28.21
CA SER A 1039 35.44 17.54 28.34
C SER A 1039 36.43 17.86 27.22
N TYR A 1040 36.24 19.00 26.56
CA TYR A 1040 37.36 19.61 25.85
C TYR A 1040 38.41 19.94 26.91
N LYS A 1041 39.44 19.10 27.02
CA LYS A 1041 40.72 19.54 27.57
C LYS A 1041 41.24 20.59 26.60
N LEU A 1042 40.85 21.84 26.87
CA LEU A 1042 41.65 22.99 26.48
C LEU A 1042 43.09 22.70 26.93
N ILE A 1043 44.01 22.71 25.97
CA ILE A 1043 45.43 22.71 26.28
C ILE A 1043 45.67 24.06 26.97
N LYS A 1044 46.20 23.99 28.20
CA LYS A 1044 46.70 25.16 28.94
C LYS A 1044 48.09 25.50 28.45
#